data_AF-A0A0K9XXH1-F1
#
_entry.id   AF-A0A0K9XXH1-F1
#
_cell.length_a   1.000
_cell.length_b   1.000
_cell.length_c   1.000
_cell.angle_alpha   90.00
_cell.angle_beta   90.00
_cell.angle_gamma   90.00
#
_symmetry.space_group_name_H-M   'P 1'
#
loop_
_entity.id
_entity.type
_entity.pdbx_description
1 polymer ?
#
loop_
_entity_poly.entity_id
_entity_poly.type
_entity_poly.pdbx_seq_one_letter_code
_entity_poly.pdbx_strand_id
1 'polypeptide(L)'
;MKKNLLLLFLFFNAVILNAQKLNLDGKILNFEKKPVENATVYLLKQKDSSIINYTATNREGKFSLKTDELQEPVVLKIDADKLLSFTKNYEKITQSTSLGDIELEKNTVFSIEEVKISASPVKIKKDTIEFNASAIKVRPDSKIEELLKQIPGVEISNEGKITVNGKEVDQIMINGKPFFDKDGKIALQNLPADIIKNIQFTTTKTKEEELSGKAAKSNNTTINFNIDEKKNKGLISRITAGYGSDKRYEGSGLLSYFKNDTKISLLASSNNINSQGFSNDEVFDSMGHGRNSWLMQGGSVMTVGGTTYYTQGGNNTKGIQRSTIVGFNYSDKLSKDTELDSFSLMLSDNNLETRSKVSRTTFLPEFTLKTNSESNGENENRQYSFDTSATIKIDSLTSIYFSPSFSKTESFNFSNSKSATLRNDLLLNENDAYTSTDSENNSFNPNIYVNRRFKKKGRSVYANLNSTISEAKRDQVNRSRTVFYQSTDPNDIRNQLAKTKNQINSYRFSAGYTEPISDSANVSLSLNYENKSDSNLREVSDFDENTGRYSIFNLGLSNLMNQKIDEISPELSFEINKTKLNFWANAALEISDMKINSVFNNQHYDLQRDFALPRYSMNMQYQFSQNKRLSVYNSAQYTIPTAAQLTPYVDFVNPLIAYQGNPNLKNSWSNRTYLYFNNFNMVKNISYYANLNFTYGNNDVVNYSYFDESGKQFVTYENVSGNKYISLGGGFSKTFKWKENKLTLNPRFNMSYNYNRGFINAVQYTSDSYSLNPGFNVTYEIKDKITVKPSYTLGYNFSDYTNYDIGRVEAANQILKLELTNYIFKTKLVFGNDFEYNTTSNIAPGFKRDFYFWNTSLGYSFFKKQLTAKVKVYDVLNQNQSVRRTITPTNFEDREDLILRRYIMFSLTMKLNKFAGKKTEAK
;
A
#
# COMPACT_ATOMS: atom_id res chain seq x y z
N MET A 1 9.16 34.83 -0.19
CA MET A 1 9.43 33.40 0.13
C MET A 1 10.91 33.04 0.33
N LYS A 2 11.85 33.48 -0.52
CA LYS A 2 13.29 33.11 -0.40
C LYS A 2 13.93 33.42 0.97
N LYS A 3 13.59 34.55 1.62
CA LYS A 3 14.14 34.94 2.94
C LYS A 3 13.58 34.10 4.12
N ASN A 4 12.32 33.67 4.06
CA ASN A 4 11.70 32.86 5.11
C ASN A 4 12.14 31.38 5.02
N LEU A 5 12.38 30.87 3.82
CA LEU A 5 12.98 29.54 3.59
C LEU A 5 14.43 29.47 4.09
N LEU A 6 15.20 30.53 3.90
CA LEU A 6 16.57 30.63 4.42
C LEU A 6 16.59 30.65 5.96
N LEU A 7 15.64 31.35 6.59
CA LEU A 7 15.49 31.41 8.04
C LEU A 7 15.07 30.05 8.64
N LEU A 8 14.18 29.31 7.97
CA LEU A 8 13.79 27.95 8.38
C LEU A 8 14.97 26.96 8.23
N PHE A 9 15.77 27.10 7.17
CA PHE A 9 16.98 26.30 6.94
C PHE A 9 18.09 26.62 7.97
N LEU A 10 18.24 27.88 8.38
CA LEU A 10 19.15 28.30 9.45
C LEU A 10 18.69 27.80 10.83
N PHE A 11 17.38 27.77 11.10
CA PHE A 11 16.82 27.22 12.35
C PHE A 11 17.06 25.70 12.47
N PHE A 12 17.05 24.97 11.34
CA PHE A 12 17.38 23.53 11.32
C PHE A 12 18.87 23.24 11.56
N ASN A 13 19.77 24.16 11.20
CA ASN A 13 21.22 24.00 11.44
C ASN A 13 21.62 24.27 12.90
N ALA A 14 20.87 25.14 13.61
CA ALA A 14 21.16 25.47 15.01
C ALA A 14 20.95 24.29 15.99
N VAL A 15 20.28 23.20 15.58
CA VAL A 15 20.03 22.01 16.41
C VAL A 15 21.16 20.97 16.31
N ILE A 16 22.22 21.24 15.54
CA ILE A 16 23.38 20.33 15.37
C ILE A 16 24.57 20.82 16.21
N LEU A 17 24.38 20.97 17.52
CA LEU A 17 25.51 21.07 18.46
C LEU A 17 26.04 19.66 18.73
N ASN A 18 27.27 19.38 18.29
CA ASN A 18 27.96 18.13 18.59
C ASN A 18 28.52 18.19 20.02
N ALA A 19 27.99 17.37 20.92
CA ALA A 19 28.67 17.00 22.16
C ALA A 19 29.89 16.10 21.83
N GLN A 20 30.98 16.24 22.60
CA GLN A 20 32.15 15.35 22.49
C GLN A 20 31.71 13.90 22.76
N LYS A 21 32.04 13.00 21.84
CA LYS A 21 31.70 11.57 21.94
C LYS A 21 32.94 10.79 22.40
N LEU A 22 32.77 9.99 23.43
CA LEU A 22 33.75 9.03 23.93
C LEU A 22 33.62 7.70 23.15
N ASN A 23 34.71 6.94 23.04
CA ASN A 23 34.70 5.61 22.41
C ASN A 23 35.13 4.54 23.42
N LEU A 24 34.41 3.41 23.42
CA LEU A 24 34.87 2.15 24.01
C LEU A 24 35.31 1.23 22.86
N ASP A 25 36.61 1.04 22.72
CA ASP A 25 37.20 0.26 21.63
C ASP A 25 37.69 -1.09 22.14
N GLY A 26 37.66 -2.13 21.31
CA GLY A 26 38.19 -3.44 21.67
C GLY A 26 38.13 -4.45 20.52
N LYS A 27 38.65 -5.65 20.74
CA LYS A 27 38.65 -6.74 19.77
C LYS A 27 38.17 -8.04 20.40
N ILE A 28 37.27 -8.75 19.74
CA ILE A 28 36.67 -9.99 20.24
C ILE A 28 37.26 -11.20 19.53
N LEU A 29 37.77 -12.13 20.32
CA LEU A 29 38.28 -13.42 19.89
C LEU A 29 37.39 -14.54 20.45
N ASN A 30 37.30 -15.66 19.76
CA ASN A 30 36.72 -16.88 20.34
C ASN A 30 37.79 -17.68 21.08
N PHE A 31 37.38 -18.76 21.76
CA PHE A 31 38.25 -19.75 22.41
C PHE A 31 39.33 -20.41 21.51
N GLU A 32 39.30 -20.19 20.19
CA GLU A 32 40.35 -20.62 19.25
C GLU A 32 41.27 -19.46 18.81
N LYS A 33 41.19 -18.32 19.50
CA LYS A 33 41.88 -17.05 19.16
C LYS A 33 41.56 -16.51 17.75
N LYS A 34 40.44 -16.92 17.16
CA LYS A 34 39.95 -16.38 15.88
C LYS A 34 39.03 -15.18 16.15
N PRO A 35 39.08 -14.14 15.30
CA PRO A 35 38.19 -12.99 15.46
C PRO A 35 36.73 -13.38 15.27
N VAL A 36 35.86 -12.85 16.15
CA VAL A 36 34.42 -13.09 16.11
C VAL A 36 33.76 -11.95 15.34
N GLU A 37 33.27 -12.23 14.13
CA GLU A 37 32.48 -11.29 13.34
C GLU A 37 31.01 -11.25 13.84
N ASN A 38 30.39 -10.06 13.82
CA ASN A 38 28.99 -9.85 14.20
C ASN A 38 28.64 -10.20 15.67
N ALA A 39 29.60 -10.18 16.59
CA ALA A 39 29.31 -10.16 18.02
C ALA A 39 28.60 -8.83 18.37
N THR A 40 27.50 -8.91 19.11
CA THR A 40 26.72 -7.74 19.51
C THR A 40 27.29 -7.17 20.79
N VAL A 41 27.86 -5.97 20.72
CA VAL A 41 28.41 -5.23 21.85
C VAL A 41 27.40 -4.15 22.23
N TYR A 42 26.90 -4.16 23.47
CA TYR A 42 25.90 -3.19 23.91
C TYR A 42 26.15 -2.73 25.34
N LEU A 43 25.90 -1.46 25.60
CA LEU A 43 26.04 -0.81 26.89
C LEU A 43 24.65 -0.57 27.48
N LEU A 44 24.43 -0.98 28.72
CA LEU A 44 23.15 -0.91 29.43
C LEU A 44 23.25 0.00 30.65
N LYS A 45 22.18 0.69 31.01
CA LYS A 45 22.05 1.29 32.35
C LYS A 45 21.91 0.20 33.39
N GLN A 46 22.66 0.27 34.49
CA GLN A 46 22.56 -0.76 35.54
C GLN A 46 21.19 -0.76 36.23
N LYS A 47 20.54 0.40 36.34
CA LYS A 47 19.27 0.58 37.05
C LYS A 47 18.09 -0.16 36.42
N ASP A 48 17.96 -0.14 35.10
CA ASP A 48 16.77 -0.65 34.39
C ASP A 48 17.10 -1.51 33.17
N SER A 49 18.39 -1.81 32.95
CA SER A 49 18.88 -2.55 31.80
C SER A 49 18.49 -1.94 30.45
N SER A 50 18.19 -0.64 30.40
CA SER A 50 17.94 0.07 29.14
C SER A 50 19.23 0.24 28.34
N ILE A 51 19.14 0.10 27.01
CA ILE A 51 20.31 0.18 26.12
C ILE A 51 20.72 1.64 25.93
N ILE A 52 21.98 1.95 26.25
CA ILE A 52 22.63 3.25 26.09
C ILE A 52 23.31 3.37 24.74
N ASN A 53 23.99 2.33 24.25
CA ASN A 53 24.42 2.24 22.85
C ASN A 53 24.71 0.78 22.49
N TYR A 54 24.80 0.46 21.21
CA TYR A 54 25.29 -0.83 20.74
C TYR A 54 26.07 -0.70 19.42
N THR A 55 26.91 -1.70 19.14
CA THR A 55 27.63 -1.88 17.89
C THR A 55 27.80 -3.39 17.64
N ALA A 56 28.23 -3.76 16.44
CA ALA A 56 28.71 -5.10 16.16
C ALA A 56 30.21 -5.10 15.87
N THR A 57 30.85 -6.24 16.07
CA THR A 57 32.24 -6.45 15.64
C THR A 57 32.34 -6.61 14.13
N ASN A 58 33.44 -6.12 13.55
CA ASN A 58 33.76 -6.32 12.14
C ASN A 58 34.43 -7.69 11.88
N ARG A 59 34.86 -7.96 10.63
CA ARG A 59 35.55 -9.20 10.24
C ARG A 59 36.85 -9.48 11.00
N GLU A 60 37.50 -8.46 11.52
CA GLU A 60 38.72 -8.58 12.33
C GLU A 60 38.41 -8.70 13.84
N GLY A 61 37.12 -8.84 14.21
CA GLY A 61 36.67 -8.90 15.59
C GLY A 61 36.68 -7.54 16.31
N LYS A 62 37.07 -6.45 15.66
CA LYS A 62 37.17 -5.12 16.28
C LYS A 62 35.81 -4.46 16.39
N PHE A 63 35.57 -3.77 17.51
CA PHE A 63 34.41 -2.91 17.73
C PHE A 63 34.84 -1.53 18.23
N SER A 64 33.99 -0.53 17.97
CA SER A 64 34.10 0.82 18.51
C SER A 64 32.71 1.30 18.91
N LEU A 65 32.44 1.28 20.21
CA LEU A 65 31.16 1.70 20.77
C LEU A 65 31.25 3.17 21.22
N LYS A 66 30.61 4.07 20.48
CA LYS A 66 30.58 5.49 20.84
C LYS A 66 29.59 5.74 21.97
N THR A 67 29.89 6.56 22.96
CA THR A 67 28.95 6.98 24.00
C THR A 67 29.18 8.44 24.39
N ASP A 68 28.13 9.10 24.86
CA ASP A 68 28.27 10.40 25.53
C ASP A 68 28.86 10.17 26.95
N GLU A 69 29.28 11.22 27.66
CA GLU A 69 29.71 11.09 29.07
C GLU A 69 28.58 10.53 29.94
N LEU A 70 28.90 9.53 30.76
CA LEU A 70 27.94 8.85 31.63
C LEU A 70 28.36 9.02 33.08
N GLN A 71 27.56 9.75 33.85
CA GLN A 71 27.75 9.97 35.29
C GLN A 71 26.96 8.96 36.15
N GLU A 72 26.36 7.95 35.54
CA GLU A 72 25.58 6.89 36.20
C GLU A 72 26.22 5.51 35.96
N PRO A 73 25.99 4.51 36.84
CA PRO A 73 26.50 3.16 36.65
C PRO A 73 25.90 2.43 35.43
N VAL A 74 26.78 1.80 34.65
CA VAL A 74 26.47 1.14 33.38
C VAL A 74 27.16 -0.21 33.23
N VAL A 75 26.62 -1.06 32.35
CA VAL A 75 27.07 -2.44 32.13
C VAL A 75 27.33 -2.62 30.64
N LEU A 76 28.58 -2.88 30.26
CA LEU A 76 28.94 -3.32 28.91
C LEU A 76 28.74 -4.83 28.81
N LYS A 77 27.97 -5.27 27.83
CA LYS A 77 27.77 -6.69 27.51
C LYS A 77 28.14 -6.98 26.06
N ILE A 78 28.70 -8.17 25.84
CA ILE A 78 29.11 -8.65 24.54
C ILE A 78 28.55 -10.05 24.36
N ASP A 79 27.63 -10.20 23.40
CA ASP A 79 27.00 -11.47 23.06
C ASP A 79 27.45 -11.93 21.67
N ALA A 80 27.78 -13.21 21.55
CA ALA A 80 28.07 -13.85 20.28
C ALA A 80 27.41 -15.24 20.22
N ASP A 81 27.05 -15.68 19.02
CA ASP A 81 26.32 -16.95 18.84
C ASP A 81 27.16 -18.13 19.35
N LYS A 82 26.55 -18.99 20.18
CA LYS A 82 27.18 -20.17 20.80
C LYS A 82 28.41 -19.89 21.68
N LEU A 83 28.60 -18.64 22.10
CA LEU A 83 29.66 -18.20 23.01
C LEU A 83 29.06 -17.63 24.29
N LEU A 84 29.82 -17.67 25.40
CA LEU A 84 29.42 -17.08 26.68
C LEU A 84 29.49 -15.54 26.61
N SER A 85 28.47 -14.89 27.15
CA SER A 85 28.37 -13.43 27.20
C SER A 85 29.45 -12.82 28.09
N PHE A 86 30.25 -11.88 27.58
CA PHE A 86 31.14 -11.08 28.43
C PHE A 86 30.37 -9.90 29.04
N THR A 87 30.62 -9.61 30.32
CA THR A 87 29.98 -8.49 31.04
C THR A 87 31.03 -7.69 31.82
N LYS A 88 31.03 -6.36 31.69
CA LYS A 88 31.89 -5.45 32.46
C LYS A 88 31.10 -4.24 32.97
N ASN A 89 31.20 -3.97 34.27
CA ASN A 89 30.52 -2.84 34.89
C ASN A 89 31.42 -1.60 34.92
N TYR A 90 30.81 -0.42 34.78
CA TYR A 90 31.45 0.89 34.94
C TYR A 90 30.59 1.74 35.86
N GLU A 91 31.17 2.41 36.85
CA GLU A 91 30.41 3.36 37.69
C GLU A 91 30.14 4.69 36.98
N LYS A 92 31.09 5.13 36.13
CA LYS A 92 30.97 6.29 35.25
C LYS A 92 31.89 6.11 34.03
N ILE A 93 31.54 6.74 32.91
CA ILE A 93 32.37 6.78 31.70
C ILE A 93 32.60 8.24 31.34
N THR A 94 33.80 8.75 31.64
CA THR A 94 34.20 10.16 31.42
C THR A 94 35.31 10.32 30.40
N GLN A 95 35.90 9.22 29.92
CA GLN A 95 36.94 9.23 28.88
C GLN A 95 36.85 8.01 27.96
N SER A 96 37.38 8.12 26.75
CA SER A 96 37.49 7.00 25.81
C SER A 96 38.40 5.93 26.42
N THR A 97 37.99 4.66 26.33
CA THR A 97 38.69 3.54 26.97
C THR A 97 38.86 2.41 25.97
N SER A 98 40.09 1.89 25.84
CA SER A 98 40.37 0.68 25.07
C SER A 98 40.34 -0.55 25.98
N LEU A 99 39.57 -1.56 25.58
CA LEU A 99 39.34 -2.81 26.29
C LEU A 99 40.33 -3.91 25.90
N GLY A 100 41.18 -3.67 24.90
CA GLY A 100 42.09 -4.68 24.36
C GLY A 100 41.39 -5.86 23.70
N ASP A 101 42.06 -7.01 23.70
CA ASP A 101 41.54 -8.27 23.16
C ASP A 101 40.73 -9.00 24.25
N ILE A 102 39.44 -9.24 24.00
CA ILE A 102 38.53 -9.97 24.87
C ILE A 102 38.24 -11.33 24.23
N GLU A 103 38.61 -12.40 24.92
CA GLU A 103 38.35 -13.78 24.50
C GLU A 103 37.02 -14.27 25.08
N LEU A 104 36.13 -14.77 24.21
CA LEU A 104 34.85 -15.35 24.60
C LEU A 104 34.94 -16.88 24.66
N GLU A 105 34.53 -17.42 25.80
CA GLU A 105 34.52 -18.86 26.03
C GLU A 105 33.39 -19.57 25.26
N LYS A 106 33.61 -20.86 24.97
CA LYS A 106 32.60 -21.71 24.34
C LYS A 106 31.45 -21.95 25.31
N ASN A 107 30.22 -21.69 24.87
CA ASN A 107 29.05 -22.01 25.68
C ASN A 107 28.76 -23.52 25.62
N THR A 108 29.14 -24.27 26.66
CA THR A 108 28.98 -25.73 26.76
C THR A 108 27.71 -26.17 27.50
N VAL A 109 26.89 -25.25 28.01
CA VAL A 109 25.75 -25.59 28.87
C VAL A 109 24.43 -25.57 28.09
N PHE A 110 24.00 -26.75 27.65
CA PHE A 110 22.64 -27.02 27.15
C PHE A 110 21.76 -27.78 28.17
N SER A 111 22.16 -27.87 29.44
CA SER A 111 21.45 -28.68 30.45
C SER A 111 21.08 -27.89 31.71
N ILE A 112 19.80 -27.51 31.78
CA ILE A 112 18.85 -27.38 32.92
C ILE A 112 19.20 -26.50 34.16
N GLU A 113 18.14 -25.86 34.65
CA GLU A 113 17.90 -25.16 35.92
C GLU A 113 18.27 -23.66 35.99
N GLU A 114 17.24 -22.86 35.71
CA GLU A 114 16.92 -21.59 36.37
C GLU A 114 18.00 -20.51 36.49
N VAL A 115 18.92 -20.42 35.54
CA VAL A 115 19.51 -19.11 35.23
C VAL A 115 18.53 -18.40 34.30
N LYS A 116 17.95 -17.27 34.75
CA LYS A 116 17.27 -16.31 33.88
C LYS A 116 18.26 -15.84 32.81
N ILE A 117 18.37 -16.60 31.72
CA ILE A 117 19.04 -16.15 30.50
C ILE A 117 18.18 -14.99 30.00
N SER A 118 18.59 -13.78 30.34
CA SER A 118 18.05 -12.56 29.74
C SER A 118 18.43 -12.60 28.27
N ALA A 119 17.57 -13.20 27.45
CA ALA A 119 17.76 -13.24 26.01
C ALA A 119 17.96 -11.82 25.48
N SER A 120 18.99 -11.62 24.65
CA SER A 120 19.35 -10.31 24.13
C SER A 120 18.12 -9.63 23.51
N PRO A 121 17.80 -8.38 23.89
CA PRO A 121 16.55 -7.71 23.47
C PRO A 121 16.48 -7.51 21.96
N VAL A 122 17.63 -7.37 21.30
CA VAL A 122 17.76 -7.23 19.84
C VAL A 122 18.92 -8.11 19.36
N LYS A 123 18.70 -8.79 18.24
CA LYS A 123 19.74 -9.51 17.49
C LYS A 123 19.80 -8.94 16.08
N ILE A 124 20.99 -8.55 15.65
CA ILE A 124 21.21 -8.01 14.31
C ILE A 124 21.93 -9.06 13.49
N LYS A 125 21.28 -9.50 12.41
CA LYS A 125 21.87 -10.30 11.35
C LYS A 125 22.05 -9.41 10.12
N LYS A 126 22.85 -9.86 9.15
CA LYS A 126 23.19 -9.10 7.93
C LYS A 126 21.98 -8.38 7.30
N ASP A 127 20.89 -9.12 7.06
CA ASP A 127 19.69 -8.62 6.38
C ASP A 127 18.43 -8.67 7.27
N THR A 128 18.60 -8.82 8.59
CA THR A 128 17.47 -9.03 9.53
C THR A 128 17.73 -8.36 10.86
N ILE A 129 16.78 -7.54 11.30
CA ILE A 129 16.73 -7.06 12.68
C ILE A 129 15.68 -7.91 13.40
N GLU A 130 16.12 -8.64 14.42
CA GLU A 130 15.26 -9.50 15.23
C GLU A 130 15.08 -8.88 16.63
N PHE A 131 13.83 -8.66 17.02
CA PHE A 131 13.46 -8.22 18.36
C PHE A 131 12.90 -9.39 19.15
N ASN A 132 13.39 -9.58 20.37
CA ASN A 132 12.78 -10.54 21.27
C ASN A 132 11.48 -9.95 21.83
N ALA A 133 10.35 -10.62 21.58
CA ALA A 133 9.04 -10.14 22.02
C ALA A 133 8.94 -10.09 23.55
N SER A 134 9.59 -11.01 24.26
CA SER A 134 9.59 -11.04 25.74
C SER A 134 10.36 -9.87 26.38
N ALA A 135 11.29 -9.26 25.65
CA ALA A 135 12.00 -8.08 26.11
C ALA A 135 11.19 -6.78 25.93
N ILE A 136 10.15 -6.80 25.10
CA ILE A 136 9.26 -5.68 24.86
C ILE A 136 8.08 -5.78 25.82
N LYS A 137 8.04 -4.89 26.81
CA LYS A 137 6.96 -4.86 27.80
C LYS A 137 5.67 -4.32 27.15
N VAL A 138 4.78 -5.22 26.76
CA VAL A 138 3.39 -4.92 26.38
C VAL A 138 2.41 -5.26 27.51
N ARG A 139 1.17 -4.78 27.42
CA ARG A 139 0.14 -5.11 28.41
C ARG A 139 -0.25 -6.60 28.30
N PRO A 140 -0.64 -7.27 29.40
CA PRO A 140 -1.26 -8.58 29.30
C PRO A 140 -2.46 -8.55 28.34
N ASP A 141 -2.59 -9.58 27.50
CA ASP A 141 -3.61 -9.70 26.45
C ASP A 141 -3.53 -8.65 25.32
N SER A 142 -2.40 -7.95 25.17
CA SER A 142 -2.14 -7.11 24.00
C SER A 142 -2.08 -7.93 22.71
N LYS A 143 -2.43 -7.31 21.59
CA LYS A 143 -2.31 -7.88 20.25
C LYS A 143 -0.91 -7.66 19.67
N ILE A 144 -0.58 -8.36 18.59
CA ILE A 144 0.69 -8.16 17.88
C ILE A 144 0.88 -6.69 17.44
N GLU A 145 -0.19 -5.99 17.06
CA GLU A 145 -0.11 -4.57 16.69
C GLU A 145 0.46 -3.67 17.82
N GLU A 146 0.03 -3.90 19.06
CA GLU A 146 0.53 -3.16 20.23
C GLU A 146 2.01 -3.46 20.50
N LEU A 147 2.46 -4.68 20.19
CA LEU A 147 3.86 -5.06 20.25
C LEU A 147 4.69 -4.30 19.21
N LEU A 148 4.17 -4.15 17.98
CA LEU A 148 4.81 -3.35 16.94
C LEU A 148 4.94 -1.87 17.31
N LYS A 149 3.91 -1.27 17.92
CA LYS A 149 3.92 0.16 18.36
C LYS A 149 4.99 0.48 19.40
N GLN A 150 5.53 -0.54 20.08
CA GLN A 150 6.62 -0.37 21.04
C GLN A 150 8.01 -0.47 20.40
N ILE A 151 8.09 -0.94 19.15
CA ILE A 151 9.34 -1.04 18.40
C ILE A 151 9.67 0.34 17.81
N PRO A 152 10.84 0.92 18.13
CA PRO A 152 11.20 2.23 17.60
C PRO A 152 11.35 2.17 16.07
N GLY A 153 10.91 3.23 15.38
CA GLY A 153 10.91 3.31 13.92
C GLY A 153 9.74 2.61 13.24
N VAL A 154 8.89 1.88 13.99
CA VAL A 154 7.61 1.38 13.48
C VAL A 154 6.54 2.46 13.72
N GLU A 155 5.90 2.88 12.64
CA GLU A 155 4.80 3.82 12.67
C GLU A 155 3.57 3.14 12.06
N ILE A 156 2.47 3.18 12.79
CA ILE A 156 1.16 2.76 12.31
C ILE A 156 0.34 4.04 12.15
N SER A 157 0.04 4.38 10.91
CA SER A 157 -0.80 5.54 10.59
C SER A 157 -2.22 5.36 11.14
N ASN A 158 -2.99 6.45 11.20
CA ASN A 158 -4.39 6.40 11.62
C ASN A 158 -5.25 5.57 10.66
N GLU A 159 -4.76 5.33 9.44
CA GLU A 159 -5.37 4.49 8.41
C GLU A 159 -4.96 3.01 8.50
N GLY A 160 -4.10 2.64 9.46
CA GLY A 160 -3.62 1.27 9.68
C GLY A 160 -2.45 0.85 8.78
N LYS A 161 -1.93 1.75 7.92
CA LYS A 161 -0.70 1.51 7.14
C LYS A 161 0.50 1.50 8.08
N ILE A 162 1.30 0.44 7.97
CA ILE A 162 2.50 0.23 8.78
C ILE A 162 3.71 0.61 7.96
N THR A 163 4.54 1.48 8.54
CA THR A 163 5.84 1.80 7.98
C THR A 163 6.93 1.53 8.99
N VAL A 164 8.05 1.03 8.49
CA VAL A 164 9.27 0.80 9.27
C VAL A 164 10.33 1.73 8.71
N ASN A 165 10.65 2.78 9.46
CA ASN A 165 11.57 3.86 9.06
C ASN A 165 11.13 4.60 7.79
N GLY A 166 9.82 4.75 7.55
CA GLY A 166 9.26 5.35 6.34
C GLY A 166 9.21 4.42 5.13
N LYS A 167 9.66 3.16 5.26
CA LYS A 167 9.41 2.11 4.27
C LYS A 167 8.10 1.42 4.59
N GLU A 168 7.24 1.27 3.61
CA GLU A 168 6.01 0.50 3.76
C GLU A 168 6.29 -0.97 4.05
N VAL A 169 5.49 -1.53 4.94
CA VAL A 169 5.43 -2.97 5.18
C VAL A 169 4.48 -3.56 4.15
N ASP A 170 5.00 -4.39 3.26
CA ASP A 170 4.23 -5.02 2.17
C ASP A 170 3.85 -6.47 2.48
N GLN A 171 4.49 -7.09 3.46
CA GLN A 171 4.21 -8.46 3.82
C GLN A 171 4.32 -8.70 5.32
N ILE A 172 3.31 -9.36 5.88
CA ILE A 172 3.29 -9.81 7.26
C ILE A 172 3.12 -11.33 7.30
N MET A 173 4.02 -11.99 8.02
CA MET A 173 4.09 -13.45 8.10
C MET A 173 4.03 -13.93 9.55
N ILE A 174 3.44 -15.12 9.73
CA ILE A 174 3.41 -15.86 10.99
C ILE A 174 4.16 -17.18 10.78
N ASN A 175 5.29 -17.38 11.47
CA ASN A 175 6.22 -18.50 11.25
C ASN A 175 6.66 -18.62 9.77
N GLY A 176 6.95 -17.51 9.11
CA GLY A 176 7.40 -17.49 7.72
C GLY A 176 6.31 -17.71 6.66
N LYS A 177 5.03 -17.83 7.05
CA LYS A 177 3.89 -17.99 6.14
C LYS A 177 2.91 -16.82 6.22
N PRO A 178 2.32 -16.36 5.11
CA PRO A 178 1.19 -15.41 5.13
C PRO A 178 0.00 -15.95 5.95
N PHE A 179 -0.89 -15.05 6.41
CA PHE A 179 -2.07 -15.42 7.19
C PHE A 179 -3.32 -14.75 6.60
N PHE A 180 -4.14 -15.51 5.85
CA PHE A 180 -5.25 -15.07 4.99
C PHE A 180 -4.87 -14.12 3.84
N ASP A 181 -4.13 -13.05 4.12
CA ASP A 181 -3.67 -12.07 3.14
C ASP A 181 -2.18 -11.77 3.31
N LYS A 182 -1.55 -11.17 2.28
CA LYS A 182 -0.14 -10.76 2.35
C LYS A 182 0.06 -9.62 3.34
N ASP A 183 -0.94 -8.75 3.48
CA ASP A 183 -0.89 -7.58 4.37
C ASP A 183 -0.97 -7.96 5.86
N GLY A 184 -1.43 -9.18 6.17
CA GLY A 184 -1.49 -9.79 7.50
C GLY A 184 -2.22 -8.96 8.56
N LYS A 185 -3.11 -8.06 8.13
CA LYS A 185 -3.90 -7.19 9.02
C LYS A 185 -4.76 -8.02 9.97
N ILE A 186 -5.33 -9.12 9.46
CA ILE A 186 -6.12 -10.06 10.26
C ILE A 186 -5.24 -10.66 11.37
N ALA A 187 -4.00 -11.04 11.07
CA ALA A 187 -3.08 -11.57 12.07
C ALA A 187 -2.73 -10.54 13.14
N LEU A 188 -2.34 -9.32 12.73
CA LEU A 188 -1.94 -8.25 13.65
C LEU A 188 -3.02 -7.89 14.67
N GLN A 189 -4.27 -7.88 14.23
CA GLN A 189 -5.40 -7.42 15.02
C GLN A 189 -6.09 -8.53 15.83
N ASN A 190 -5.76 -9.80 15.59
CA ASN A 190 -6.44 -10.92 16.24
C ASN A 190 -5.51 -11.89 16.98
N LEU A 191 -4.23 -11.96 16.61
CA LEU A 191 -3.28 -12.78 17.33
C LEU A 191 -2.77 -12.05 18.59
N PRO A 192 -2.68 -12.76 19.74
CA PRO A 192 -2.16 -12.16 20.95
C PRO A 192 -0.63 -12.01 20.86
N ALA A 193 -0.08 -10.98 21.50
CA ALA A 193 1.37 -10.72 21.51
C ALA A 193 2.14 -11.73 22.37
N ASP A 194 1.50 -12.33 23.37
CA ASP A 194 2.14 -13.21 24.35
C ASP A 194 2.54 -14.58 23.78
N ILE A 195 1.99 -14.97 22.63
CA ILE A 195 2.39 -16.19 21.91
C ILE A 195 3.62 -15.97 21.03
N ILE A 196 4.02 -14.71 20.79
CA ILE A 196 5.16 -14.38 19.93
C ILE A 196 6.47 -14.52 20.71
N LYS A 197 7.43 -15.23 20.13
CA LYS A 197 8.80 -15.40 20.63
C LYS A 197 9.69 -14.24 20.17
N ASN A 198 9.69 -13.95 18.88
CA ASN A 198 10.47 -12.86 18.30
C ASN A 198 9.81 -12.29 17.03
N ILE A 199 10.24 -11.09 16.65
CA ILE A 199 9.79 -10.34 15.48
C ILE A 199 11.00 -10.06 14.60
N GLN A 200 10.90 -10.35 13.31
CA GLN A 200 11.97 -10.15 12.34
C GLN A 200 11.54 -9.12 11.30
N PHE A 201 12.38 -8.10 11.10
CA PHE A 201 12.26 -7.13 10.03
C PHE A 201 13.30 -7.44 8.97
N THR A 202 12.85 -7.75 7.75
CA THR A 202 13.71 -8.10 6.62
C THR A 202 13.32 -7.31 5.39
N THR A 203 14.26 -7.07 4.48
CA THR A 203 13.89 -6.59 3.14
C THR A 203 13.05 -7.66 2.44
N THR A 204 11.93 -7.26 1.84
CA THR A 204 11.00 -8.19 1.20
C THR A 204 11.63 -8.90 0.02
N LYS A 205 11.50 -10.23 -0.02
CA LYS A 205 11.96 -11.08 -1.12
C LYS A 205 10.75 -11.70 -1.81
N THR A 206 10.79 -11.76 -3.14
CA THR A 206 9.85 -12.62 -3.86
C THR A 206 10.15 -14.09 -3.59
N LYS A 207 9.17 -14.99 -3.81
CA LYS A 207 9.41 -16.42 -3.65
C LYS A 207 10.51 -16.93 -4.60
N GLU A 208 10.61 -16.32 -5.77
CA GLU A 208 11.67 -16.60 -6.76
C GLU A 208 13.05 -16.19 -6.22
N GLU A 209 13.17 -15.03 -5.59
CA GLU A 209 14.41 -14.58 -4.95
C GLU A 209 14.79 -15.46 -3.75
N GLU A 210 13.81 -15.86 -2.93
CA GLU A 210 14.00 -16.78 -1.81
C GLU A 210 14.51 -18.16 -2.30
N LEU A 211 13.86 -18.73 -3.32
CA LEU A 211 14.19 -20.05 -3.87
C LEU A 211 15.46 -20.05 -4.71
N SER A 212 15.77 -19.00 -5.46
CA SER A 212 17.06 -18.87 -6.17
C SER A 212 18.21 -18.50 -5.24
N GLY A 213 17.93 -17.88 -4.09
CA GLY A 213 18.94 -17.41 -3.15
C GLY A 213 19.53 -16.05 -3.54
N LYS A 214 18.87 -15.31 -4.43
CA LYS A 214 19.24 -13.96 -4.85
C LYS A 214 18.98 -12.94 -3.73
N ALA A 215 19.62 -11.78 -3.84
CA ALA A 215 19.31 -10.66 -2.95
C ALA A 215 17.93 -10.09 -3.29
N ALA A 216 17.29 -9.44 -2.32
CA ALA A 216 16.02 -8.75 -2.54
C ALA A 216 16.23 -7.57 -3.51
N LYS A 217 15.43 -7.47 -4.56
CA LYS A 217 15.37 -6.27 -5.42
C LYS A 217 14.44 -5.20 -4.84
N SER A 218 13.53 -5.57 -3.94
CA SER A 218 12.54 -4.65 -3.34
C SER A 218 13.17 -3.66 -2.35
N ASN A 219 12.53 -2.50 -2.22
CA ASN A 219 12.81 -1.52 -1.17
C ASN A 219 11.89 -1.66 0.05
N ASN A 220 10.90 -2.57 0.03
CA ASN A 220 9.91 -2.73 1.08
C ASN A 220 10.42 -3.61 2.23
N THR A 221 9.63 -3.65 3.31
CA THR A 221 9.96 -4.42 4.52
C THR A 221 8.92 -5.51 4.78
N THR A 222 9.39 -6.73 5.00
CA THR A 222 8.57 -7.83 5.51
C THR A 222 8.72 -7.89 7.03
N ILE A 223 7.60 -8.10 7.73
CA ILE A 223 7.58 -8.40 9.16
C ILE A 223 7.20 -9.87 9.35
N ASN A 224 8.07 -10.65 9.98
CA ASN A 224 7.77 -12.03 10.36
C ASN A 224 7.66 -12.17 11.88
N PHE A 225 6.54 -12.71 12.37
CA PHE A 225 6.32 -13.05 13.76
C PHE A 225 6.48 -14.56 13.96
N ASN A 226 7.44 -14.98 14.78
CA ASN A 226 7.58 -16.39 15.13
C ASN A 226 6.89 -16.66 16.46
N ILE A 227 5.99 -17.64 16.46
CA ILE A 227 5.29 -18.15 17.64
C ILE A 227 6.26 -18.97 18.49
N ASP A 228 6.14 -18.87 19.81
CA ASP A 228 6.86 -19.74 20.74
C ASP A 228 6.46 -21.20 20.52
N GLU A 229 7.42 -22.09 20.30
CA GLU A 229 7.21 -23.53 20.09
C GLU A 229 6.36 -24.16 21.20
N LYS A 230 6.51 -23.70 22.45
CA LYS A 230 5.71 -24.20 23.59
C LYS A 230 4.24 -23.78 23.51
N LYS A 231 3.95 -22.70 22.79
CA LYS A 231 2.63 -22.10 22.59
C LYS A 231 2.10 -22.29 21.17
N ASN A 232 2.76 -23.08 20.32
CA ASN A 232 2.35 -23.33 18.93
C ASN A 232 1.28 -24.43 18.78
N LYS A 233 0.45 -24.60 19.81
CA LYS A 233 -0.69 -25.53 19.86
C LYS A 233 -1.85 -24.85 20.57
N GLY A 234 -2.95 -24.61 19.88
CA GLY A 234 -4.08 -23.93 20.49
C GLY A 234 -5.19 -23.53 19.54
N LEU A 235 -6.24 -22.98 20.13
CA LEU A 235 -7.40 -22.42 19.46
C LEU A 235 -7.53 -20.95 19.83
N ILE A 236 -7.63 -20.11 18.82
CA ILE A 236 -8.06 -18.71 18.94
C ILE A 236 -9.50 -18.66 18.44
N SER A 237 -10.40 -18.16 19.27
CA SER A 237 -11.76 -17.86 18.85
C SER A 237 -12.15 -16.46 19.28
N ARG A 238 -12.77 -15.74 18.36
CA ARG A 238 -13.26 -14.39 18.59
C ARG A 238 -14.61 -14.20 17.92
N ILE A 239 -15.60 -13.77 18.70
CA ILE A 239 -16.96 -13.52 18.21
C ILE A 239 -17.38 -12.14 18.68
N THR A 240 -17.89 -11.31 17.77
CA THR A 240 -18.44 -9.99 18.05
C THR A 240 -19.83 -9.92 17.46
N ALA A 241 -20.77 -9.39 18.23
CA ALA A 241 -22.11 -9.06 17.78
C ALA A 241 -22.47 -7.66 18.29
N GLY A 242 -23.06 -6.83 17.43
CA GLY A 242 -23.45 -5.48 17.75
C GLY A 242 -24.67 -5.03 16.99
N TYR A 243 -25.48 -4.22 17.65
CA TYR A 243 -26.70 -3.64 17.09
C TYR A 243 -26.85 -2.21 17.60
N GLY A 244 -27.39 -1.33 16.75
CA GLY A 244 -27.49 0.09 17.01
C GLY A 244 -28.73 0.74 16.44
N SER A 245 -28.84 2.05 16.65
CA SER A 245 -29.87 2.88 16.02
C SER A 245 -29.81 2.80 14.50
N ASP A 246 -30.88 3.22 13.82
CA ASP A 246 -30.95 3.28 12.34
C ASP A 246 -30.65 1.94 11.66
N LYS A 247 -31.03 0.84 12.32
CA LYS A 247 -30.84 -0.56 11.87
C LYS A 247 -29.36 -0.88 11.57
N ARG A 248 -28.43 -0.24 12.30
CA ARG A 248 -26.99 -0.50 12.16
C ARG A 248 -26.60 -1.77 12.92
N TYR A 249 -25.76 -2.60 12.32
CA TYR A 249 -25.31 -3.85 12.93
C TYR A 249 -23.84 -4.14 12.57
N GLU A 250 -23.19 -4.91 13.46
CA GLU A 250 -21.89 -5.53 13.21
C GLU A 250 -21.89 -6.97 13.71
N GLY A 251 -21.38 -7.89 12.90
CA GLY A 251 -21.20 -9.29 13.26
C GLY A 251 -19.86 -9.79 12.73
N SER A 252 -19.09 -10.47 13.56
CA SER A 252 -17.82 -11.05 13.13
C SER A 252 -17.43 -12.26 13.98
N GLY A 253 -17.05 -13.37 13.35
CA GLY A 253 -16.46 -14.55 13.97
C GLY A 253 -15.13 -14.94 13.33
N LEU A 254 -14.10 -15.25 14.13
CA LEU A 254 -12.84 -15.86 13.70
C LEU A 254 -12.55 -17.06 14.57
N LEU A 255 -12.14 -18.15 13.93
CA LEU A 255 -11.71 -19.38 14.55
C LEU A 255 -10.40 -19.80 13.89
N SER A 256 -9.31 -19.83 14.65
CA SER A 256 -8.00 -20.26 14.16
C SER A 256 -7.43 -21.36 15.05
N TYR A 257 -7.17 -22.51 14.45
CA TYR A 257 -6.59 -23.68 15.08
C TYR A 257 -5.14 -23.85 14.65
N PHE A 258 -4.25 -24.01 15.63
CA PHE A 258 -2.81 -24.17 15.45
C PHE A 258 -2.37 -25.50 16.03
N LYS A 259 -1.65 -26.29 15.23
CA LYS A 259 -0.96 -27.52 15.65
C LYS A 259 0.37 -27.65 14.92
N ASN A 260 1.43 -27.11 15.52
CA ASN A 260 2.78 -27.08 14.92
C ASN A 260 2.79 -26.39 13.55
N ASP A 261 2.96 -27.16 12.47
CA ASP A 261 3.00 -26.68 11.08
C ASP A 261 1.60 -26.52 10.48
N THR A 262 0.60 -27.23 11.02
CA THR A 262 -0.77 -27.20 10.55
C THR A 262 -1.50 -26.00 11.15
N LYS A 263 -2.08 -25.17 10.28
CA LYS A 263 -2.92 -24.03 10.66
C LYS A 263 -4.21 -24.07 9.85
N ILE A 264 -5.34 -24.00 10.53
CA ILE A 264 -6.66 -23.91 9.93
C ILE A 264 -7.32 -22.65 10.48
N SER A 265 -7.81 -21.77 9.61
CA SER A 265 -8.54 -20.59 10.04
C SER A 265 -9.83 -20.40 9.26
N LEU A 266 -10.89 -20.06 9.97
CA LEU A 266 -12.22 -19.73 9.46
C LEU A 266 -12.57 -18.33 9.94
N LEU A 267 -13.04 -17.48 9.04
CA LEU A 267 -13.58 -16.17 9.39
C LEU A 267 -14.92 -15.93 8.70
N ALA A 268 -15.77 -15.18 9.38
CA ALA A 268 -17.02 -14.67 8.83
C ALA A 268 -17.28 -13.29 9.42
N SER A 269 -17.71 -12.33 8.63
CA SER A 269 -18.13 -11.02 9.12
C SER A 269 -19.21 -10.43 8.24
N SER A 270 -20.15 -9.69 8.83
CA SER A 270 -21.14 -8.89 8.12
C SER A 270 -21.42 -7.60 8.90
N ASN A 271 -21.49 -6.47 8.21
CA ASN A 271 -21.82 -5.18 8.83
C ASN A 271 -22.37 -4.17 7.81
N ASN A 272 -23.05 -3.13 8.28
CA ASN A 272 -23.52 -1.99 7.47
C ASN A 272 -23.07 -0.63 8.05
N ILE A 273 -21.90 -0.63 8.70
CA ILE A 273 -21.29 0.54 9.35
C ILE A 273 -20.04 1.02 8.60
N ASN A 274 -19.94 0.71 7.30
CA ASN A 274 -18.81 1.05 6.43
C ASN A 274 -17.46 0.50 6.93
N SER A 275 -17.45 -0.66 7.60
CA SER A 275 -16.21 -1.34 7.97
C SER A 275 -15.87 -2.43 6.97
N GLN A 276 -14.72 -2.32 6.31
CA GLN A 276 -14.20 -3.34 5.39
C GLN A 276 -13.22 -4.28 6.12
N GLY A 277 -13.44 -5.59 6.05
CA GLY A 277 -12.55 -6.62 6.59
C GLY A 277 -12.87 -7.14 8.00
N PHE A 278 -12.13 -8.17 8.43
CA PHE A 278 -12.22 -8.79 9.77
C PHE A 278 -11.39 -8.01 10.81
N SER A 279 -11.79 -6.77 11.09
CA SER A 279 -10.83 -5.80 11.66
C SER A 279 -11.47 -4.76 12.59
N ASN A 280 -12.23 -5.15 13.63
CA ASN A 280 -12.76 -4.18 14.62
C ASN A 280 -12.79 -4.75 16.04
N ASP A 281 -11.84 -4.40 16.90
CA ASP A 281 -11.94 -4.74 18.34
C ASP A 281 -11.59 -3.62 19.29
N GLU A 282 -10.67 -2.73 18.90
CA GLU A 282 -10.30 -1.72 19.86
C GLU A 282 -11.40 -0.67 19.94
N VAL A 283 -11.60 -0.21 21.17
CA VAL A 283 -12.52 0.86 21.53
C VAL A 283 -12.34 2.07 20.60
N PHE A 284 -11.13 2.24 20.03
CA PHE A 284 -10.75 3.21 18.99
C PHE A 284 -10.76 2.71 17.55
N ASP A 285 -10.28 1.49 17.26
CA ASP A 285 -10.14 1.03 15.87
C ASP A 285 -11.49 1.01 15.13
N SER A 286 -12.57 0.72 15.85
CA SER A 286 -13.92 0.78 15.27
C SER A 286 -14.43 2.21 14.99
N MET A 287 -13.72 3.26 15.40
CA MET A 287 -14.16 4.66 15.29
C MET A 287 -13.55 5.39 14.07
N GLY A 288 -12.35 5.02 13.60
CA GLY A 288 -11.62 5.78 12.57
C GLY A 288 -11.58 5.19 11.15
N HIS A 289 -11.72 3.87 11.00
CA HIS A 289 -11.37 3.20 9.73
C HIS A 289 -12.44 3.28 8.62
N GLY A 290 -13.65 3.79 8.90
CA GLY A 290 -14.76 3.82 7.93
C GLY A 290 -14.73 4.96 6.90
N ARG A 291 -13.75 5.88 6.98
CA ARG A 291 -13.66 7.05 6.07
C ARG A 291 -12.48 6.98 5.09
N ASN A 292 -11.45 6.16 5.34
CA ASN A 292 -10.15 6.24 4.65
C ASN A 292 -9.51 4.87 4.33
N SER A 293 -10.28 3.76 4.28
CA SER A 293 -9.70 2.51 3.80
C SER A 293 -9.26 2.70 2.34
N TRP A 294 -7.99 2.40 2.06
CA TRP A 294 -7.36 2.47 0.74
C TRP A 294 -8.13 1.66 -0.33
N LEU A 295 -8.94 0.68 0.09
CA LEU A 295 -9.89 -0.09 -0.73
C LEU A 295 -11.19 0.68 -1.11
N MET A 296 -11.54 1.77 -0.41
CA MET A 296 -12.67 2.64 -0.77
C MET A 296 -12.38 3.55 -1.98
N GLN A 297 -11.15 3.56 -2.50
CA GLN A 297 -10.76 4.35 -3.68
C GLN A 297 -10.73 3.53 -4.98
N GLY A 298 -11.36 2.34 -5.04
CA GLY A 298 -11.41 1.56 -6.29
C GLY A 298 -10.04 1.31 -6.92
N GLY A 299 -8.99 1.20 -6.10
CA GLY A 299 -7.63 0.99 -6.56
C GLY A 299 -7.49 -0.42 -7.13
N SER A 300 -7.22 -0.52 -8.44
CA SER A 300 -6.78 -1.78 -9.03
C SER A 300 -5.36 -2.08 -8.56
N VAL A 301 -5.18 -3.24 -7.92
CA VAL A 301 -3.86 -3.78 -7.62
C VAL A 301 -3.33 -4.39 -8.91
N MET A 302 -2.47 -3.67 -9.64
CA MET A 302 -1.72 -4.29 -10.74
C MET A 302 -0.40 -4.84 -10.20
N THR A 303 -0.27 -6.16 -10.24
CA THR A 303 1.02 -6.82 -10.02
C THR A 303 1.69 -7.00 -11.37
N VAL A 304 2.76 -6.25 -11.63
CA VAL A 304 3.59 -6.42 -12.83
C VAL A 304 4.96 -6.91 -12.38
N GLY A 305 5.35 -8.12 -12.78
CA GLY A 305 6.68 -8.68 -12.52
C GLY A 305 7.03 -8.82 -11.04
N GLY A 306 6.09 -9.29 -10.21
CA GLY A 306 6.31 -9.48 -8.77
C GLY A 306 6.41 -8.18 -7.95
N THR A 307 6.20 -7.02 -8.58
CA THR A 307 6.09 -5.71 -7.91
C THR A 307 4.64 -5.24 -7.95
N THR A 308 4.08 -4.99 -6.78
CA THR A 308 2.72 -4.44 -6.63
C THR A 308 2.76 -2.94 -6.92
N TYR A 309 2.15 -2.52 -8.02
CA TYR A 309 1.90 -1.12 -8.31
C TYR A 309 0.49 -0.76 -7.85
N TYR A 310 0.45 0.19 -6.94
CA TYR A 310 -0.77 0.84 -6.49
C TYR A 310 -1.07 1.99 -7.47
N THR A 311 -1.92 1.74 -8.48
CA THR A 311 -2.42 2.82 -9.33
C THR A 311 -3.71 3.38 -8.72
N GLN A 312 -3.77 4.70 -8.54
CA GLN A 312 -4.97 5.39 -8.09
C GLN A 312 -6.00 5.34 -9.23
N GLY A 313 -6.86 4.33 -9.22
CA GLY A 313 -8.05 4.28 -10.07
C GLY A 313 -9.04 5.35 -9.62
N GLY A 314 -9.48 6.21 -10.53
CA GLY A 314 -10.21 7.45 -10.25
C GLY A 314 -11.64 7.32 -9.70
N ASN A 315 -12.04 6.19 -9.11
CA ASN A 315 -13.39 6.03 -8.54
C ASN A 315 -13.39 6.17 -7.02
N ASN A 316 -13.32 7.43 -6.59
CA ASN A 316 -13.61 7.91 -5.22
C ASN A 316 -15.11 7.84 -4.89
N THR A 317 -15.73 6.67 -5.03
CA THR A 317 -17.17 6.52 -4.75
C THR A 317 -17.37 6.25 -3.26
N LYS A 318 -17.70 7.31 -2.52
CA LYS A 318 -18.13 7.22 -1.12
C LYS A 318 -19.63 6.96 -1.07
N GLY A 319 -20.06 6.20 -0.06
CA GLY A 319 -21.45 5.77 0.09
C GLY A 319 -21.70 5.07 1.42
N ILE A 320 -22.90 4.52 1.58
CA ILE A 320 -23.24 3.65 2.70
C ILE A 320 -23.11 2.21 2.21
N GLN A 321 -22.25 1.45 2.87
CA GLN A 321 -21.87 0.12 2.44
C GLN A 321 -22.33 -0.94 3.45
N ARG A 322 -22.94 -2.00 2.92
CA ARG A 322 -23.06 -3.29 3.58
C ARG A 322 -21.98 -4.23 3.03
N SER A 323 -21.22 -4.85 3.93
CA SER A 323 -20.13 -5.76 3.57
C SER A 323 -20.31 -7.08 4.32
N THR A 324 -20.15 -8.19 3.61
CA THR A 324 -20.14 -9.55 4.15
C THR A 324 -18.93 -10.30 3.60
N ILE A 325 -18.14 -10.91 4.47
CA ILE A 325 -16.95 -11.68 4.09
C ILE A 325 -17.00 -13.03 4.78
N VAL A 326 -16.70 -14.09 4.04
CA VAL A 326 -16.49 -15.44 4.57
C VAL A 326 -15.18 -15.96 4.01
N GLY A 327 -14.30 -16.45 4.89
CA GLY A 327 -12.96 -16.88 4.51
C GLY A 327 -12.58 -18.19 5.18
N PHE A 328 -11.91 -19.04 4.43
CA PHE A 328 -11.24 -20.25 4.91
C PHE A 328 -9.77 -20.19 4.50
N ASN A 329 -8.88 -20.56 5.40
CA ASN A 329 -7.46 -20.66 5.12
C ASN A 329 -6.86 -21.92 5.76
N TYR A 330 -6.01 -22.60 4.99
CA TYR A 330 -5.27 -23.77 5.41
C TYR A 330 -3.81 -23.65 5.00
N SER A 331 -2.89 -23.93 5.92
CA SER A 331 -1.46 -24.05 5.61
C SER A 331 -0.90 -25.23 6.37
N ASP A 332 -0.02 -26.01 5.74
CA ASP A 332 0.55 -27.19 6.36
C ASP A 332 1.88 -27.60 5.74
N LYS A 333 2.61 -28.46 6.43
CA LYS A 333 3.77 -29.15 5.89
C LYS A 333 3.38 -30.61 5.58
N LEU A 334 2.94 -30.84 4.35
CA LEU A 334 2.38 -32.13 3.90
C LEU A 334 3.41 -33.27 3.95
N SER A 335 4.69 -32.98 3.67
CA SER A 335 5.79 -33.93 3.78
C SER A 335 7.11 -33.24 4.14
N LYS A 336 8.23 -33.97 4.20
CA LYS A 336 9.56 -33.36 4.39
C LYS A 336 9.93 -32.41 3.23
N ASP A 337 9.42 -32.70 2.05
CA ASP A 337 9.80 -32.06 0.79
C ASP A 337 8.66 -31.22 0.17
N THR A 338 7.43 -31.35 0.66
CA THR A 338 6.25 -30.62 0.18
C THR A 338 5.69 -29.73 1.26
N GLU A 339 5.62 -28.43 0.97
CA GLU A 339 5.06 -27.42 1.84
C GLU A 339 3.88 -26.73 1.15
N LEU A 340 2.71 -26.76 1.80
CA LEU A 340 1.55 -25.99 1.40
C LEU A 340 1.61 -24.64 2.14
N ASP A 341 2.07 -23.62 1.44
CA ASP A 341 2.28 -22.28 1.99
C ASP A 341 0.93 -21.65 2.37
N SER A 342 -0.08 -21.79 1.50
CA SER A 342 -1.45 -21.34 1.75
C SER A 342 -2.42 -22.01 0.79
N PHE A 343 -3.62 -22.33 1.28
CA PHE A 343 -4.83 -22.62 0.52
C PHE A 343 -5.94 -21.74 1.11
N SER A 344 -6.47 -20.81 0.32
CA SER A 344 -7.51 -19.87 0.75
C SER A 344 -8.71 -19.85 -0.17
N LEU A 345 -9.88 -19.82 0.46
CA LEU A 345 -11.17 -19.56 -0.17
C LEU A 345 -11.75 -18.33 0.48
N MET A 346 -12.19 -17.36 -0.32
CA MET A 346 -12.83 -16.14 0.19
C MET A 346 -14.04 -15.79 -0.65
N LEU A 347 -15.14 -15.48 0.04
CA LEU A 347 -16.33 -14.85 -0.51
C LEU A 347 -16.43 -13.45 0.09
N SER A 348 -16.59 -12.45 -0.75
CA SER A 348 -16.81 -11.06 -0.37
C SER A 348 -18.05 -10.56 -1.10
N ASP A 349 -19.05 -10.10 -0.37
CA ASP A 349 -20.30 -9.55 -0.87
C ASP A 349 -20.43 -8.12 -0.35
N ASN A 350 -20.50 -7.16 -1.26
CA ASN A 350 -20.55 -5.75 -0.94
C ASN A 350 -21.66 -5.07 -1.71
N ASN A 351 -22.52 -4.36 -1.00
CA ASN A 351 -23.54 -3.51 -1.58
C ASN A 351 -23.28 -2.07 -1.10
N LEU A 352 -23.14 -1.15 -2.05
CA LEU A 352 -22.82 0.25 -1.82
C LEU A 352 -23.93 1.14 -2.39
N GLU A 353 -24.64 1.84 -1.51
CA GLU A 353 -25.53 2.92 -1.89
C GLU A 353 -24.74 4.21 -2.08
N THR A 354 -24.96 4.89 -3.20
CA THR A 354 -24.23 6.09 -3.59
C THR A 354 -25.18 7.22 -3.91
N ARG A 355 -24.82 8.43 -3.47
CA ARG A 355 -25.44 9.68 -3.95
C ARG A 355 -24.35 10.73 -4.02
N SER A 356 -24.36 11.55 -5.05
CA SER A 356 -23.40 12.63 -5.17
C SER A 356 -24.02 13.88 -5.77
N LYS A 357 -23.47 15.03 -5.36
CA LYS A 357 -23.74 16.34 -5.95
C LYS A 357 -22.42 16.95 -6.37
N VAL A 358 -22.35 17.39 -7.62
CA VAL A 358 -21.13 17.88 -8.24
C VAL A 358 -21.37 19.24 -8.87
N SER A 359 -20.42 20.15 -8.66
CA SER A 359 -20.32 21.40 -9.41
C SER A 359 -18.93 21.50 -10.02
N ARG A 360 -18.85 21.46 -11.35
CA ARG A 360 -17.61 21.45 -12.12
C ARG A 360 -17.53 22.71 -12.97
N THR A 361 -16.36 23.34 -12.97
CA THR A 361 -16.03 24.44 -13.89
C THR A 361 -14.88 24.01 -14.77
N THR A 362 -15.12 23.90 -16.07
CA THR A 362 -14.13 23.57 -17.09
C THR A 362 -13.61 24.85 -17.72
N PHE A 363 -12.29 24.98 -17.78
CA PHE A 363 -11.61 26.12 -18.38
C PHE A 363 -11.44 25.87 -19.87
N LEU A 364 -11.90 26.80 -20.69
CA LEU A 364 -11.57 26.87 -22.10
C LEU A 364 -10.82 28.19 -22.34
N PRO A 365 -10.11 28.35 -23.47
CA PRO A 365 -9.32 29.55 -23.74
C PRO A 365 -10.12 30.86 -23.78
N GLU A 366 -11.41 30.80 -24.14
CA GLU A 366 -12.25 31.99 -24.37
C GLU A 366 -13.47 32.11 -23.43
N PHE A 367 -13.81 31.04 -22.71
CA PHE A 367 -14.95 31.01 -21.79
C PHE A 367 -14.83 29.84 -20.81
N THR A 368 -15.79 29.72 -19.89
CA THR A 368 -15.89 28.56 -18.99
C THR A 368 -17.22 27.84 -19.17
N LEU A 369 -17.18 26.53 -18.96
CA LEU A 369 -18.38 25.69 -18.88
C LEU A 369 -18.62 25.29 -17.42
N LYS A 370 -19.80 25.62 -16.91
CA LYS A 370 -20.21 25.25 -15.55
C LYS A 370 -21.24 24.12 -15.63
N THR A 371 -20.88 22.94 -15.16
CA THR A 371 -21.76 21.78 -15.13
C THR A 371 -22.12 21.46 -13.70
N ASN A 372 -23.42 21.45 -13.39
CA ASN A 372 -23.93 20.92 -12.14
C ASN A 372 -24.56 19.55 -12.39
N SER A 373 -24.28 18.58 -11.54
CA SER A 373 -24.89 17.26 -11.64
C SER A 373 -25.24 16.66 -10.29
N GLU A 374 -26.28 15.84 -10.30
CA GLU A 374 -26.71 15.03 -9.17
C GLU A 374 -26.82 13.59 -9.65
N SER A 375 -26.30 12.64 -8.86
CA SER A 375 -26.42 11.23 -9.15
C SER A 375 -26.83 10.44 -7.92
N ASN A 376 -27.58 9.36 -8.15
CA ASN A 376 -27.84 8.32 -7.17
C ASN A 376 -27.67 6.96 -7.83
N GLY A 377 -27.34 5.95 -7.04
CA GLY A 377 -27.15 4.62 -7.58
C GLY A 377 -26.78 3.61 -6.51
N GLU A 378 -26.72 2.37 -6.94
CA GLU A 378 -26.32 1.23 -6.13
C GLU A 378 -25.27 0.42 -6.88
N ASN A 379 -24.35 -0.16 -6.14
CA ASN A 379 -23.34 -1.05 -6.67
C ASN A 379 -23.26 -2.29 -5.79
N GLU A 380 -23.71 -3.41 -6.34
CA GLU A 380 -23.60 -4.73 -5.76
C GLU A 380 -22.43 -5.45 -6.39
N ASN A 381 -21.58 -6.03 -5.55
CA ASN A 381 -20.37 -6.71 -5.98
C ASN A 381 -20.11 -7.94 -5.12
N ARG A 382 -20.19 -9.12 -5.75
CA ARG A 382 -19.94 -10.41 -5.15
C ARG A 382 -18.70 -11.05 -5.78
N GLN A 383 -17.66 -11.20 -4.98
CA GLN A 383 -16.38 -11.75 -5.38
C GLN A 383 -16.12 -13.09 -4.70
N TYR A 384 -15.73 -14.07 -5.49
CA TYR A 384 -15.22 -15.36 -5.06
C TYR A 384 -13.73 -15.40 -5.39
N SER A 385 -12.91 -15.80 -4.44
CA SER A 385 -11.46 -15.89 -4.61
C SER A 385 -10.96 -17.24 -4.11
N PHE A 386 -10.12 -17.85 -4.92
CA PHE A 386 -9.42 -19.09 -4.66
C PHE A 386 -7.93 -18.81 -4.89
N ASP A 387 -7.12 -18.98 -3.86
CA ASP A 387 -5.68 -18.81 -3.96
C ASP A 387 -4.99 -19.99 -3.31
N THR A 388 -4.01 -20.56 -4.00
CA THR A 388 -3.16 -21.60 -3.43
C THR A 388 -1.72 -21.35 -3.78
N SER A 389 -0.83 -21.75 -2.88
CA SER A 389 0.61 -21.68 -3.07
C SER A 389 1.27 -22.86 -2.39
N ALA A 390 2.12 -23.55 -3.14
CA ALA A 390 2.85 -24.71 -2.65
C ALA A 390 4.28 -24.71 -3.17
N THR A 391 5.20 -25.15 -2.31
CA THR A 391 6.61 -25.34 -2.63
C THR A 391 6.94 -26.83 -2.52
N ILE A 392 7.45 -27.41 -3.61
CA ILE A 392 7.87 -28.81 -3.70
C ILE A 392 9.38 -28.85 -3.93
N LYS A 393 10.12 -29.49 -3.03
CA LYS A 393 11.55 -29.77 -3.18
C LYS A 393 11.71 -31.12 -3.85
N ILE A 394 12.22 -31.14 -5.08
CA ILE A 394 12.53 -32.41 -5.77
C ILE A 394 13.80 -33.01 -5.17
N ASP A 395 14.77 -32.16 -4.86
CA ASP A 395 16.00 -32.50 -4.17
C ASP A 395 16.53 -31.28 -3.39
N SER A 396 17.73 -31.37 -2.78
CA SER A 396 18.34 -30.27 -2.01
C SER A 396 18.66 -28.99 -2.79
N LEU A 397 18.65 -29.06 -4.12
CA LEU A 397 19.04 -28.01 -5.07
C LEU A 397 17.89 -27.60 -6.01
N THR A 398 16.89 -28.46 -6.20
CA THR A 398 15.79 -28.26 -7.16
C THR A 398 14.46 -28.06 -6.43
N SER A 399 13.79 -26.95 -6.72
CA SER A 399 12.50 -26.59 -6.14
C SER A 399 11.50 -26.17 -7.21
N ILE A 400 10.25 -26.59 -7.06
CA ILE A 400 9.09 -26.15 -7.84
C ILE A 400 8.20 -25.34 -6.92
N TYR A 401 7.79 -24.17 -7.38
CA TYR A 401 6.79 -23.33 -6.73
C TYR A 401 5.58 -23.21 -7.65
N PHE A 402 4.42 -23.53 -7.11
CA PHE A 402 3.15 -23.52 -7.82
C PHE A 402 2.19 -22.60 -7.08
N SER A 403 1.62 -21.61 -7.77
CA SER A 403 0.77 -20.59 -7.13
C SER A 403 -0.37 -20.10 -8.01
N PRO A 404 -1.36 -20.95 -8.36
CA PRO A 404 -2.52 -20.50 -9.10
C PRO A 404 -3.47 -19.69 -8.20
N SER A 405 -4.08 -18.69 -8.83
CA SER A 405 -5.18 -17.93 -8.27
C SER A 405 -6.34 -17.91 -9.26
N PHE A 406 -7.56 -17.95 -8.73
CA PHE A 406 -8.80 -17.78 -9.49
C PHE A 406 -9.68 -16.77 -8.76
N SER A 407 -10.25 -15.85 -9.52
CA SER A 407 -11.26 -14.94 -9.01
C SER A 407 -12.43 -14.83 -9.98
N LYS A 408 -13.64 -14.83 -9.42
CA LYS A 408 -14.88 -14.53 -10.12
C LYS A 408 -15.55 -13.37 -9.42
N THR A 409 -15.97 -12.36 -10.17
CA THR A 409 -16.67 -11.20 -9.65
C THR A 409 -17.94 -11.00 -10.45
N GLU A 410 -19.07 -11.05 -9.75
CA GLU A 410 -20.39 -10.70 -10.26
C GLU A 410 -20.73 -9.32 -9.73
N SER A 411 -21.06 -8.39 -10.60
CA SER A 411 -21.43 -7.03 -10.19
C SER A 411 -22.67 -6.55 -10.92
N PHE A 412 -23.58 -5.95 -10.16
CA PHE A 412 -24.72 -5.22 -10.67
C PHE A 412 -24.59 -3.77 -10.23
N ASN A 413 -24.79 -2.83 -11.14
CA ASN A 413 -24.88 -1.43 -10.77
C ASN A 413 -25.98 -0.73 -11.54
N PHE A 414 -26.63 0.22 -10.87
CA PHE A 414 -27.45 1.20 -11.56
C PHE A 414 -27.10 2.61 -11.11
N SER A 415 -27.32 3.56 -12.00
CA SER A 415 -27.16 4.98 -11.70
C SER A 415 -28.26 5.77 -12.40
N ASN A 416 -28.87 6.69 -11.67
CA ASN A 416 -29.63 7.79 -12.24
C ASN A 416 -28.81 9.06 -12.07
N SER A 417 -28.65 9.83 -13.14
CA SER A 417 -27.95 11.09 -13.12
C SER A 417 -28.73 12.17 -13.85
N LYS A 418 -28.69 13.38 -13.29
CA LYS A 418 -29.15 14.60 -13.93
C LYS A 418 -28.00 15.58 -14.02
N SER A 419 -27.87 16.27 -15.14
CA SER A 419 -26.88 17.32 -15.28
C SER A 419 -27.36 18.48 -16.14
N ALA A 420 -26.87 19.67 -15.83
CA ALA A 420 -27.11 20.90 -16.58
C ALA A 420 -25.77 21.61 -16.79
N THR A 421 -25.48 21.97 -18.04
CA THR A 421 -24.26 22.69 -18.41
C THR A 421 -24.62 24.10 -18.85
N LEU A 422 -23.92 25.09 -18.27
CA LEU A 422 -24.05 26.50 -18.62
C LEU A 422 -22.76 27.00 -19.26
N ARG A 423 -22.91 27.85 -20.28
CA ARG A 423 -21.84 28.64 -20.90
C ARG A 423 -22.07 30.10 -20.50
N ASN A 424 -21.15 30.69 -19.74
CA ASN A 424 -21.29 32.06 -19.23
C ASN A 424 -22.68 32.33 -18.62
N ASP A 425 -23.13 31.42 -17.75
CA ASP A 425 -24.44 31.43 -17.06
C ASP A 425 -25.69 31.27 -17.95
N LEU A 426 -25.54 31.02 -19.25
CA LEU A 426 -26.64 30.63 -20.15
C LEU A 426 -26.72 29.09 -20.28
N LEU A 427 -27.91 28.53 -20.16
CA LEU A 427 -28.13 27.08 -20.24
C LEU A 427 -27.83 26.56 -21.66
N LEU A 428 -26.83 25.69 -21.77
CA LEU A 428 -26.37 25.12 -23.04
C LEU A 428 -27.08 23.79 -23.34
N ASN A 429 -27.04 22.88 -22.36
CA ASN A 429 -27.67 21.57 -22.45
C ASN A 429 -28.09 21.02 -21.07
N GLU A 430 -29.07 20.12 -21.11
CA GLU A 430 -29.50 19.30 -19.98
C GLU A 430 -29.47 17.82 -20.37
N ASN A 431 -29.11 16.96 -19.42
CA ASN A 431 -29.07 15.52 -19.60
C ASN A 431 -29.71 14.80 -18.41
N ASP A 432 -30.69 13.94 -18.70
CA ASP A 432 -31.20 12.93 -17.78
C ASP A 432 -30.72 11.56 -18.28
N ALA A 433 -30.09 10.77 -17.43
CA ALA A 433 -29.57 9.46 -17.79
C ALA A 433 -29.85 8.41 -16.71
N TYR A 434 -30.22 7.21 -17.17
CA TYR A 434 -30.30 5.98 -16.40
C TYR A 434 -29.40 4.94 -17.06
N THR A 435 -28.50 4.37 -16.27
CA THR A 435 -27.66 3.26 -16.69
C THR A 435 -27.83 2.10 -15.73
N SER A 436 -28.02 0.89 -16.26
CA SER A 436 -28.03 -0.35 -15.50
C SER A 436 -27.04 -1.31 -16.14
N THR A 437 -26.15 -1.88 -15.34
CA THR A 437 -25.07 -2.71 -15.83
C THR A 437 -24.97 -3.98 -15.01
N ASP A 438 -25.11 -5.11 -15.68
CA ASP A 438 -24.78 -6.43 -15.17
C ASP A 438 -23.40 -6.83 -15.71
N SER A 439 -22.52 -7.33 -14.86
CA SER A 439 -21.19 -7.72 -15.26
C SER A 439 -20.69 -8.97 -14.55
N GLU A 440 -19.93 -9.77 -15.30
CA GLU A 440 -19.24 -10.95 -14.81
C GLU A 440 -17.78 -10.87 -15.23
N ASN A 441 -16.86 -10.90 -14.27
CA ASN A 441 -15.43 -10.87 -14.50
C ASN A 441 -14.79 -12.12 -13.91
N ASN A 442 -14.17 -12.93 -14.77
CA ASN A 442 -13.46 -14.15 -14.40
C ASN A 442 -11.98 -13.97 -14.70
N SER A 443 -11.10 -14.34 -13.76
CA SER A 443 -9.66 -14.28 -13.93
C SER A 443 -8.99 -15.50 -13.31
N PHE A 444 -8.14 -16.16 -14.09
CA PHE A 444 -7.29 -17.26 -13.67
C PHE A 444 -5.82 -16.92 -13.93
N ASN A 445 -5.00 -16.94 -12.88
CA ASN A 445 -3.59 -16.57 -12.95
C ASN A 445 -2.72 -17.70 -12.37
N PRO A 446 -2.41 -18.74 -13.17
CA PRO A 446 -1.45 -19.76 -12.78
C PRO A 446 -0.01 -19.23 -12.85
N ASN A 447 0.80 -19.61 -11.87
CA ASN A 447 2.23 -19.34 -11.84
C ASN A 447 2.99 -20.61 -11.45
N ILE A 448 3.93 -21.02 -12.29
CA ILE A 448 4.77 -22.20 -12.10
C ILE A 448 6.22 -21.78 -12.24
N TYR A 449 6.96 -21.84 -11.14
CA TYR A 449 8.36 -21.47 -11.08
C TYR A 449 9.21 -22.67 -10.71
N VAL A 450 10.14 -23.04 -11.58
CA VAL A 450 11.11 -24.12 -11.36
C VAL A 450 12.48 -23.48 -11.23
N ASN A 451 13.19 -23.80 -10.16
CA ASN A 451 14.55 -23.33 -9.95
C ASN A 451 15.46 -24.48 -9.54
N ARG A 452 16.66 -24.48 -10.11
CA ARG A 452 17.73 -25.40 -9.75
C ARG A 452 19.00 -24.62 -9.43
N ARG A 453 19.44 -24.75 -8.19
CA ARG A 453 20.75 -24.27 -7.73
C ARG A 453 21.83 -25.27 -8.13
N PHE A 454 23.07 -24.80 -8.26
CA PHE A 454 24.22 -25.67 -8.48
C PHE A 454 25.15 -25.65 -7.26
N LYS A 455 26.10 -26.60 -7.21
CA LYS A 455 27.09 -26.69 -6.13
C LYS A 455 27.90 -25.39 -5.96
N LYS A 456 28.18 -24.69 -7.07
CA LYS A 456 28.80 -23.35 -7.04
C LYS A 456 27.79 -22.35 -6.49
N LYS A 457 28.06 -21.80 -5.31
CA LYS A 457 27.21 -20.80 -4.64
C LYS A 457 26.92 -19.63 -5.57
N GLY A 458 25.65 -19.25 -5.70
CA GLY A 458 25.21 -18.17 -6.59
C GLY A 458 24.91 -18.60 -8.02
N ARG A 459 25.27 -19.83 -8.42
CA ARG A 459 24.90 -20.39 -9.73
C ARG A 459 23.52 -21.03 -9.66
N SER A 460 22.63 -20.61 -10.55
CA SER A 460 21.26 -21.12 -10.64
C SER A 460 20.72 -21.04 -12.05
N VAL A 461 19.81 -21.96 -12.39
CA VAL A 461 18.94 -21.86 -13.56
C VAL A 461 17.50 -21.84 -13.09
N TYR A 462 16.67 -21.04 -13.75
CA TYR A 462 15.23 -21.03 -13.49
C TYR A 462 14.44 -21.03 -14.78
N ALA A 463 13.22 -21.54 -14.69
CA ALA A 463 12.16 -21.39 -15.68
C ALA A 463 10.88 -20.96 -14.95
N ASN A 464 10.17 -20.01 -15.51
CA ASN A 464 8.91 -19.50 -15.00
C ASN A 464 7.87 -19.51 -16.12
N LEU A 465 6.69 -20.01 -15.82
CA LEU A 465 5.49 -19.83 -16.63
C LEU A 465 4.45 -19.10 -15.78
N ASN A 466 4.17 -17.85 -16.17
CA ASN A 466 3.06 -17.08 -15.61
C ASN A 466 2.03 -16.80 -16.70
N SER A 467 0.75 -16.99 -16.38
CA SER A 467 -0.33 -16.70 -17.31
C SER A 467 -1.40 -15.86 -16.65
N THR A 468 -2.08 -15.03 -17.43
CA THR A 468 -3.31 -14.34 -17.05
C THR A 468 -4.35 -14.67 -18.09
N ILE A 469 -5.41 -15.36 -17.68
CA ILE A 469 -6.55 -15.71 -18.52
C ILE A 469 -7.75 -15.03 -17.91
N SER A 470 -8.34 -14.07 -18.61
CA SER A 470 -9.45 -13.28 -18.08
C SER A 470 -10.53 -13.03 -19.12
N GLU A 471 -11.77 -13.06 -18.64
CA GLU A 471 -12.96 -12.75 -19.42
C GLU A 471 -13.85 -11.82 -18.61
N ALA A 472 -14.24 -10.71 -19.22
CA ALA A 472 -15.21 -9.76 -18.70
C ALA A 472 -16.40 -9.70 -19.64
N LYS A 473 -17.60 -9.98 -19.12
CA LYS A 473 -18.87 -9.79 -19.82
C LYS A 473 -19.62 -8.66 -19.15
N ARG A 474 -20.28 -7.82 -19.96
CA ARG A 474 -21.06 -6.70 -19.48
C ARG A 474 -22.27 -6.48 -20.36
N ASP A 475 -23.44 -6.51 -19.74
CA ASP A 475 -24.70 -6.13 -20.35
C ASP A 475 -25.13 -4.80 -19.74
N GLN A 476 -25.19 -3.75 -20.55
CA GLN A 476 -25.48 -2.39 -20.09
C GLN A 476 -26.71 -1.84 -20.82
N VAL A 477 -27.75 -1.52 -20.07
CA VAL A 477 -28.87 -0.71 -20.54
C VAL A 477 -28.55 0.76 -20.34
N ASN A 478 -28.64 1.56 -21.39
CA ASN A 478 -28.50 3.02 -21.35
C ASN A 478 -29.79 3.67 -21.84
N ARG A 479 -30.42 4.45 -20.96
CA ARG A 479 -31.54 5.33 -21.30
C ARG A 479 -31.12 6.75 -21.00
N SER A 480 -31.00 7.59 -22.01
CA SER A 480 -30.62 8.99 -21.81
C SER A 480 -31.38 9.93 -22.72
N ARG A 481 -31.60 11.14 -22.22
CA ARG A 481 -32.23 12.23 -22.96
C ARG A 481 -31.37 13.48 -22.76
N THR A 482 -30.80 13.96 -23.86
CA THR A 482 -30.01 15.20 -23.90
C THR A 482 -30.74 16.23 -24.73
N VAL A 483 -30.99 17.40 -24.15
CA VAL A 483 -31.67 18.52 -24.80
C VAL A 483 -30.66 19.65 -25.02
N PHE A 484 -30.60 20.18 -26.24
CA PHE A 484 -29.75 21.31 -26.60
C PHE A 484 -30.62 22.56 -26.76
N TYR A 485 -30.24 23.66 -26.09
CA TYR A 485 -31.04 24.90 -26.09
C TYR A 485 -30.46 25.99 -27.01
N GLN A 486 -29.16 25.94 -27.29
CA GLN A 486 -28.45 26.96 -28.06
C GLN A 486 -27.82 26.43 -29.35
N SER A 487 -27.97 25.14 -29.64
CA SER A 487 -27.51 24.52 -30.88
C SER A 487 -28.70 24.24 -31.81
N THR A 488 -28.45 24.22 -33.12
CA THR A 488 -29.38 23.64 -34.10
C THR A 488 -29.39 22.11 -34.09
N ASP A 489 -28.53 21.47 -33.30
CA ASP A 489 -28.48 20.02 -33.19
C ASP A 489 -29.78 19.45 -32.61
N PRO A 490 -30.27 18.33 -33.16
CA PRO A 490 -31.44 17.66 -32.61
C PRO A 490 -31.17 17.12 -31.20
N ASN A 491 -32.22 17.04 -30.39
CA ASN A 491 -32.17 16.36 -29.09
C ASN A 491 -31.75 14.88 -29.30
N ASP A 492 -30.86 14.39 -28.44
CA ASP A 492 -30.44 12.98 -28.46
C ASP A 492 -31.23 12.19 -27.40
N ILE A 493 -32.01 11.22 -27.87
CA ILE A 493 -32.77 10.29 -27.02
C ILE A 493 -32.27 8.88 -27.31
N ARG A 494 -31.72 8.22 -26.29
CA ARG A 494 -31.17 6.87 -26.39
C ARG A 494 -31.95 5.91 -25.52
N ASN A 495 -32.20 4.73 -26.06
CA ASN A 495 -32.68 3.56 -25.32
C ASN A 495 -31.99 2.33 -25.92
N GLN A 496 -30.87 1.94 -25.31
CA GLN A 496 -29.89 1.03 -25.89
C GLN A 496 -29.54 -0.10 -24.93
N LEU A 497 -29.28 -1.28 -25.49
CA LEU A 497 -28.61 -2.39 -24.82
C LEU A 497 -27.24 -2.61 -25.46
N ALA A 498 -26.17 -2.42 -24.68
CA ALA A 498 -24.81 -2.69 -25.07
C ALA A 498 -24.31 -3.96 -24.40
N LYS A 499 -24.00 -4.99 -25.19
CA LYS A 499 -23.34 -6.22 -24.74
C LYS A 499 -21.87 -6.13 -25.08
N THR A 500 -21.02 -6.19 -24.07
CA THR A 500 -19.56 -6.14 -24.22
C THR A 500 -18.97 -7.45 -23.72
N LYS A 501 -18.03 -8.01 -24.49
CA LYS A 501 -17.21 -9.14 -24.10
C LYS A 501 -15.75 -8.79 -24.33
N ASN A 502 -14.97 -8.78 -23.26
CA ASN A 502 -13.54 -8.54 -23.30
C ASN A 502 -12.79 -9.78 -22.82
N GLN A 503 -11.84 -10.28 -23.61
CA GLN A 503 -11.03 -11.44 -23.27
C GLN A 503 -9.56 -11.06 -23.36
N ILE A 504 -8.83 -11.19 -22.25
CA ILE A 504 -7.39 -10.93 -22.20
C ILE A 504 -6.69 -12.20 -21.77
N ASN A 505 -5.83 -12.70 -22.65
CA ASN A 505 -4.94 -13.84 -22.41
C ASN A 505 -3.49 -13.36 -22.56
N SER A 506 -2.70 -13.48 -21.50
CA SER A 506 -1.26 -13.27 -21.54
C SER A 506 -0.56 -14.53 -21.05
N TYR A 507 0.38 -15.04 -21.83
CA TYR A 507 1.23 -16.17 -21.49
C TYR A 507 2.66 -15.70 -21.54
N ARG A 508 3.34 -15.70 -20.39
CA ARG A 508 4.72 -15.29 -20.28
C ARG A 508 5.57 -16.45 -19.79
N PHE A 509 6.57 -16.77 -20.59
CA PHE A 509 7.61 -17.74 -20.28
C PHE A 509 8.92 -17.00 -20.06
N SER A 510 9.58 -17.26 -18.94
CA SER A 510 10.87 -16.68 -18.61
C SER A 510 11.85 -17.79 -18.27
N ALA A 511 13.00 -17.82 -18.92
CA ALA A 511 14.09 -18.72 -18.56
C ALA A 511 15.34 -17.90 -18.29
N GLY A 512 16.12 -18.28 -17.29
CA GLY A 512 17.36 -17.56 -17.00
C GLY A 512 18.43 -18.41 -16.33
N TYR A 513 19.67 -18.05 -16.65
CA TYR A 513 20.88 -18.63 -16.09
C TYR A 513 21.69 -17.55 -15.38
N THR A 514 22.12 -17.82 -14.16
CA THR A 514 22.95 -16.93 -13.36
C THR A 514 24.31 -17.59 -13.12
N GLU A 515 25.39 -16.91 -13.51
CA GLU A 515 26.77 -17.30 -13.25
C GLU A 515 27.42 -16.35 -12.22
N PRO A 516 27.92 -16.87 -11.09
CA PRO A 516 28.73 -16.10 -10.16
C PRO A 516 30.15 -15.91 -10.73
N ILE A 517 30.47 -14.67 -11.08
CA ILE A 517 31.81 -14.27 -11.57
C ILE A 517 32.80 -14.00 -10.42
N SER A 518 32.29 -13.75 -9.20
CA SER A 518 33.06 -13.69 -7.95
C SER A 518 32.18 -14.04 -6.75
N ASP A 519 32.75 -14.11 -5.55
CA ASP A 519 31.98 -14.33 -4.30
C ASP A 519 30.94 -13.24 -4.00
N SER A 520 31.06 -12.09 -4.67
CA SER A 520 30.19 -10.93 -4.46
C SER A 520 29.49 -10.46 -5.74
N ALA A 521 29.72 -11.07 -6.90
CA ALA A 521 29.15 -10.58 -8.15
C ALA A 521 28.62 -11.71 -9.04
N ASN A 522 27.44 -11.48 -9.61
CA ASN A 522 26.74 -12.40 -10.48
C ASN A 522 26.41 -11.72 -11.81
N VAL A 523 26.47 -12.50 -12.88
CA VAL A 523 25.92 -12.12 -14.19
C VAL A 523 24.77 -13.08 -14.49
N SER A 524 23.63 -12.55 -14.93
CA SER A 524 22.52 -13.38 -15.39
C SER A 524 22.18 -13.06 -16.83
N LEU A 525 21.91 -14.09 -17.60
CA LEU A 525 21.28 -14.00 -18.90
C LEU A 525 19.87 -14.59 -18.76
N SER A 526 18.86 -13.84 -19.17
CA SER A 526 17.48 -14.32 -19.20
C SER A 526 16.82 -14.03 -20.53
N LEU A 527 15.89 -14.89 -20.90
CA LEU A 527 15.04 -14.74 -22.06
C LEU A 527 13.59 -14.74 -21.58
N ASN A 528 12.87 -13.67 -21.90
CA ASN A 528 11.44 -13.58 -21.68
C ASN A 528 10.74 -13.69 -23.04
N TYR A 529 9.68 -14.48 -23.09
CA TYR A 529 8.76 -14.57 -24.22
C TYR A 529 7.35 -14.30 -23.69
N GLU A 530 6.65 -13.35 -24.29
CA GLU A 530 5.27 -13.02 -23.92
C GLU A 530 4.38 -13.05 -25.15
N ASN A 531 3.31 -13.83 -25.08
CA ASN A 531 2.21 -13.76 -26.03
C ASN A 531 1.01 -13.12 -25.32
N LYS A 532 0.54 -12.00 -25.85
CA LYS A 532 -0.66 -11.30 -25.37
C LYS A 532 -1.71 -11.26 -26.45
N SER A 533 -2.93 -11.65 -26.11
CA SER A 533 -4.12 -11.54 -26.95
C SER A 533 -5.20 -10.81 -26.17
N ASP A 534 -5.76 -9.79 -26.81
CA ASP A 534 -6.87 -8.98 -26.31
C ASP A 534 -7.98 -8.98 -27.36
N SER A 535 -9.17 -9.46 -27.00
CA SER A 535 -10.34 -9.48 -27.87
C SER A 535 -11.47 -8.71 -27.21
N ASN A 536 -11.88 -7.63 -27.85
CA ASN A 536 -12.94 -6.76 -27.40
C ASN A 536 -14.07 -6.79 -28.42
N LEU A 537 -15.22 -7.33 -28.01
CA LEU A 537 -16.46 -7.30 -28.77
C LEU A 537 -17.44 -6.39 -28.05
N ARG A 538 -18.07 -5.50 -28.80
CA ARG A 538 -19.17 -4.67 -28.36
C ARG A 538 -20.28 -4.68 -29.39
N GLU A 539 -21.45 -5.10 -28.95
CA GLU A 539 -22.67 -5.10 -29.75
C GLU A 539 -23.68 -4.18 -29.08
N VAL A 540 -24.21 -3.22 -29.84
CA VAL A 540 -25.21 -2.28 -29.35
C VAL A 540 -26.47 -2.43 -30.18
N SER A 541 -27.60 -2.55 -29.49
CA SER A 541 -28.92 -2.58 -30.12
C SER A 541 -29.82 -1.51 -29.52
N ASP A 542 -30.46 -0.74 -30.40
CA ASP A 542 -31.49 0.23 -30.04
C ASP A 542 -32.82 -0.48 -29.79
N PHE A 543 -33.64 0.12 -28.94
CA PHE A 543 -34.98 -0.36 -28.62
C PHE A 543 -35.94 -0.14 -29.78
N ASP A 544 -36.66 -1.19 -30.17
CA ASP A 544 -37.69 -1.15 -31.20
C ASP A 544 -39.08 -1.11 -30.56
N GLU A 545 -39.78 0.01 -30.74
CA GLU A 545 -41.13 0.22 -30.21
C GLU A 545 -42.16 -0.75 -30.79
N ASN A 546 -41.97 -1.24 -32.02
CA ASN A 546 -42.92 -2.14 -32.68
C ASN A 546 -42.86 -3.55 -32.10
N THR A 547 -41.67 -4.01 -31.72
CA THR A 547 -41.44 -5.37 -31.20
C THR A 547 -41.28 -5.42 -29.68
N GLY A 548 -41.09 -4.26 -29.03
CA GLY A 548 -40.87 -4.14 -27.58
C GLY A 548 -39.54 -4.73 -27.12
N ARG A 549 -38.55 -4.87 -28.01
CA ARG A 549 -37.26 -5.53 -27.76
C ARG A 549 -36.10 -4.67 -28.27
N TYR A 550 -34.90 -4.93 -27.76
CA TYR A 550 -33.67 -4.36 -28.33
C TYR A 550 -33.26 -5.19 -29.55
N SER A 551 -33.79 -4.85 -30.72
CA SER A 551 -33.61 -5.59 -31.98
C SER A 551 -32.97 -4.79 -33.12
N ILE A 552 -32.90 -3.46 -33.00
CA ILE A 552 -32.32 -2.61 -34.04
C ILE A 552 -30.80 -2.55 -33.83
N PHE A 553 -30.04 -3.29 -34.63
CA PHE A 553 -28.59 -3.32 -34.49
C PHE A 553 -27.96 -1.98 -34.87
N ASN A 554 -27.16 -1.41 -33.97
CA ASN A 554 -26.52 -0.12 -34.15
C ASN A 554 -25.08 -0.31 -34.64
N LEU A 555 -24.87 -0.18 -35.95
CA LEU A 555 -23.57 -0.33 -36.61
C LEU A 555 -22.54 0.71 -36.16
N GLY A 556 -22.96 1.92 -35.80
CA GLY A 556 -22.07 3.02 -35.42
C GLY A 556 -21.55 2.94 -33.97
N LEU A 557 -22.21 2.15 -33.12
CA LEU A 557 -21.85 1.95 -31.72
C LEU A 557 -21.32 0.53 -31.41
N SER A 558 -21.37 -0.35 -32.41
CA SER A 558 -20.87 -1.72 -32.33
C SER A 558 -19.47 -1.84 -32.93
N ASN A 559 -18.60 -2.57 -32.28
CA ASN A 559 -17.24 -2.78 -32.76
C ASN A 559 -16.68 -4.14 -32.33
N LEU A 560 -15.73 -4.63 -33.12
CA LEU A 560 -14.89 -5.78 -32.77
C LEU A 560 -13.45 -5.35 -32.91
N MET A 561 -12.61 -5.67 -31.94
CA MET A 561 -11.18 -5.38 -31.98
C MET A 561 -10.41 -6.55 -31.38
N ASN A 562 -9.50 -7.11 -32.18
CA ASN A 562 -8.59 -8.15 -31.76
C ASN A 562 -7.17 -7.62 -31.86
N GLN A 563 -6.44 -7.64 -30.76
CA GLN A 563 -5.04 -7.30 -30.69
C GLN A 563 -4.23 -8.54 -30.29
N LYS A 564 -3.15 -8.80 -31.01
CA LYS A 564 -2.16 -9.80 -30.67
C LYS A 564 -0.79 -9.14 -30.62
N ILE A 565 -0.05 -9.41 -29.55
CA ILE A 565 1.34 -8.98 -29.39
C ILE A 565 2.16 -10.23 -29.08
N ASP A 566 3.16 -10.50 -29.91
CA ASP A 566 4.18 -11.50 -29.67
C ASP A 566 5.49 -10.76 -29.35
N GLU A 567 6.04 -10.95 -28.15
CA GLU A 567 7.22 -10.25 -27.66
C GLU A 567 8.31 -11.23 -27.22
N ILE A 568 9.55 -10.94 -27.62
CA ILE A 568 10.77 -11.59 -27.13
C ILE A 568 11.72 -10.54 -26.56
N SER A 569 12.18 -10.81 -25.33
CA SER A 569 12.89 -9.83 -24.51
C SER A 569 14.11 -10.47 -23.85
N PRO A 570 15.24 -10.63 -24.58
CA PRO A 570 16.52 -10.99 -23.99
C PRO A 570 16.98 -9.91 -23.00
N GLU A 571 17.45 -10.35 -21.83
CA GLU A 571 17.86 -9.50 -20.72
C GLU A 571 19.22 -9.94 -20.17
N LEU A 572 20.11 -8.97 -20.01
CA LEU A 572 21.39 -9.11 -19.31
C LEU A 572 21.28 -8.41 -17.95
N SER A 573 21.55 -9.14 -16.87
CA SER A 573 21.59 -8.60 -15.51
C SER A 573 23.00 -8.70 -14.92
N PHE A 574 23.47 -7.64 -14.28
CA PHE A 574 24.68 -7.63 -13.45
C PHE A 574 24.30 -7.30 -12.01
N GLU A 575 24.83 -8.04 -11.05
CA GLU A 575 24.56 -7.86 -9.63
C GLU A 575 25.86 -7.92 -8.83
N ILE A 576 26.05 -7.01 -7.88
CA ILE A 576 27.14 -7.01 -6.90
C ILE A 576 26.60 -6.81 -5.48
N ASN A 577 26.96 -7.72 -4.59
CA ASN A 577 26.52 -7.81 -3.20
C ASN A 577 27.72 -7.86 -2.25
N LYS A 578 28.14 -6.69 -1.77
CA LYS A 578 29.14 -6.51 -0.71
C LYS A 578 28.47 -6.02 0.58
N THR A 579 29.19 -6.08 1.70
CA THR A 579 28.65 -5.70 3.03
C THR A 579 28.08 -4.28 3.10
N LYS A 580 28.65 -3.32 2.36
CA LYS A 580 28.18 -1.92 2.32
C LYS A 580 27.49 -1.53 1.02
N LEU A 581 27.53 -2.38 -0.01
CA LEU A 581 27.06 -2.04 -1.36
C LEU A 581 26.29 -3.22 -1.92
N ASN A 582 25.00 -3.02 -2.16
CA ASN A 582 24.19 -3.86 -3.04
C ASN A 582 23.92 -3.03 -4.30
N PHE A 583 24.29 -3.54 -5.46
CA PHE A 583 24.01 -2.88 -6.73
C PHE A 583 23.58 -3.92 -7.74
N TRP A 584 22.56 -3.61 -8.54
CA TRP A 584 22.21 -4.41 -9.69
C TRP A 584 21.78 -3.52 -10.85
N ALA A 585 22.02 -3.98 -12.06
CA ALA A 585 21.57 -3.34 -13.28
C ALA A 585 21.10 -4.40 -14.27
N ASN A 586 19.96 -4.16 -14.91
CA ASN A 586 19.42 -4.99 -15.97
C ASN A 586 19.27 -4.15 -17.24
N ALA A 587 19.63 -4.71 -18.37
CA ALA A 587 19.39 -4.16 -19.69
C ALA A 587 18.69 -5.22 -20.53
N ALA A 588 17.62 -4.83 -21.21
CA ALA A 588 16.83 -5.70 -22.07
C ALA A 588 16.52 -4.99 -23.40
N LEU A 589 16.30 -5.78 -24.44
CA LEU A 589 15.78 -5.29 -25.72
C LEU A 589 14.46 -5.99 -25.98
N GLU A 590 13.37 -5.24 -25.97
CA GLU A 590 12.02 -5.76 -26.18
C GLU A 590 11.71 -5.72 -27.68
N ILE A 591 11.64 -6.89 -28.32
CA ILE A 591 11.33 -7.05 -29.74
C ILE A 591 9.90 -7.57 -29.82
N SER A 592 8.99 -6.79 -30.38
CA SER A 592 7.57 -7.16 -30.45
C SER A 592 6.98 -6.97 -31.84
N ASP A 593 6.12 -7.91 -32.23
CA ASP A 593 5.21 -7.84 -33.38
C ASP A 593 3.79 -7.63 -32.85
N MET A 594 3.19 -6.50 -33.21
CA MET A 594 1.83 -6.15 -32.83
C MET A 594 0.92 -6.19 -34.05
N LYS A 595 -0.13 -7.00 -33.97
CA LYS A 595 -1.20 -7.09 -34.98
C LYS A 595 -2.53 -6.69 -34.37
N ILE A 596 -3.24 -5.80 -35.04
CA ILE A 596 -4.57 -5.34 -34.67
C ILE A 596 -5.49 -5.58 -35.88
N ASN A 597 -6.58 -6.29 -35.64
CA ASN A 597 -7.67 -6.46 -36.58
C ASN A 597 -8.94 -5.90 -35.93
N SER A 598 -9.56 -4.91 -36.55
CA SER A 598 -10.79 -4.30 -36.03
C SER A 598 -11.85 -4.22 -37.12
N VAL A 599 -13.11 -4.40 -36.72
CA VAL A 599 -14.27 -4.16 -37.55
C VAL A 599 -15.10 -3.07 -36.88
N PHE A 600 -15.29 -1.95 -37.58
CA PHE A 600 -16.10 -0.83 -37.12
C PHE A 600 -16.92 -0.29 -38.29
N ASN A 601 -18.22 -0.09 -38.09
CA ASN A 601 -19.12 0.40 -39.14
C ASN A 601 -19.01 -0.40 -40.47
N ASN A 602 -18.94 -1.74 -40.38
CA ASN A 602 -18.69 -2.67 -41.49
C ASN A 602 -17.39 -2.44 -42.29
N GLN A 603 -16.44 -1.68 -41.76
CA GLN A 603 -15.11 -1.50 -42.34
C GLN A 603 -14.09 -2.31 -41.57
N HIS A 604 -13.22 -2.99 -42.30
CA HIS A 604 -12.09 -3.74 -41.76
C HIS A 604 -10.87 -2.84 -41.63
N TYR A 605 -10.24 -2.89 -40.48
CA TYR A 605 -9.03 -2.14 -40.15
C TYR A 605 -7.96 -3.12 -39.68
N ASP A 606 -6.90 -3.24 -40.46
CA ASP A 606 -5.74 -4.08 -40.15
C ASP A 606 -4.52 -3.19 -39.96
N LEU A 607 -3.85 -3.35 -38.82
CA LEU A 607 -2.62 -2.63 -38.49
C LEU A 607 -1.60 -3.62 -37.96
N GLN A 608 -0.41 -3.63 -38.56
CA GLN A 608 0.75 -4.36 -38.05
C GLN A 608 1.88 -3.37 -37.75
N ARG A 609 2.53 -3.54 -36.60
CA ARG A 609 3.71 -2.74 -36.21
C ARG A 609 4.73 -3.60 -35.49
N ASP A 610 5.98 -3.42 -35.89
CA ASP A 610 7.13 -4.00 -35.22
C ASP A 610 7.82 -2.96 -34.35
N PHE A 611 8.26 -3.37 -33.16
CA PHE A 611 8.98 -2.52 -32.23
C PHE A 611 10.26 -3.20 -31.74
N ALA A 612 11.31 -2.39 -31.57
CA ALA A 612 12.55 -2.79 -30.91
C ALA A 612 12.90 -1.70 -29.87
N LEU A 613 12.56 -1.96 -28.60
CA LEU A 613 12.56 -0.95 -27.55
C LEU A 613 13.56 -1.33 -26.46
N PRO A 614 14.59 -0.50 -26.20
CA PRO A 614 15.55 -0.78 -25.15
C PRO A 614 14.94 -0.46 -23.79
N ARG A 615 15.12 -1.34 -22.82
CA ARG A 615 14.71 -1.13 -21.43
C ARG A 615 15.90 -1.29 -20.52
N TYR A 616 15.98 -0.47 -19.49
CA TYR A 616 16.96 -0.68 -18.44
C TYR A 616 16.39 -0.35 -17.06
N SER A 617 16.97 -0.99 -16.06
CA SER A 617 16.71 -0.70 -14.66
C SER A 617 17.98 -0.88 -13.87
N MET A 618 18.21 -0.01 -12.90
CA MET A 618 19.33 -0.10 -11.98
C MET A 618 18.91 0.24 -10.56
N ASN A 619 19.56 -0.40 -9.61
CA ASN A 619 19.41 -0.13 -8.19
C ASN A 619 20.78 -0.12 -7.53
N MET A 620 20.99 0.82 -6.62
CA MET A 620 22.15 0.91 -5.76
C MET A 620 21.69 1.16 -4.34
N GLN A 621 22.12 0.34 -3.41
CA GLN A 621 21.95 0.53 -1.98
C GLN A 621 23.32 0.62 -1.33
N TYR A 622 23.61 1.78 -0.76
CA TYR A 622 24.85 2.04 -0.03
C TYR A 622 24.58 2.20 1.45
N GLN A 623 25.19 1.33 2.26
CA GLN A 623 25.08 1.32 3.71
C GLN A 623 26.26 2.09 4.33
N PHE A 624 26.01 3.32 4.80
CA PHE A 624 27.02 4.14 5.48
C PHE A 624 27.37 3.57 6.87
N SER A 625 26.36 3.10 7.60
CA SER A 625 26.43 2.41 8.89
C SER A 625 25.19 1.53 9.06
N GLN A 626 25.14 0.60 10.02
CA GLN A 626 23.99 -0.32 10.18
C GLN A 626 22.61 0.35 10.22
N ASN A 627 22.56 1.62 10.61
CA ASN A 627 21.34 2.42 10.64
C ASN A 627 21.17 3.45 9.53
N LYS A 628 22.19 3.73 8.71
CA LYS A 628 22.17 4.77 7.67
C LYS A 628 22.33 4.16 6.28
N ARG A 629 21.35 4.36 5.42
CA ARG A 629 21.34 3.83 4.05
C ARG A 629 20.87 4.87 3.06
N LEU A 630 21.49 4.85 1.88
CA LEU A 630 21.01 5.51 0.67
C LEU A 630 20.65 4.44 -0.36
N SER A 631 19.44 4.52 -0.89
CA SER A 631 18.94 3.72 -1.99
C SER A 631 18.70 4.63 -3.19
N VAL A 632 19.24 4.26 -4.34
CA VAL A 632 19.06 4.91 -5.64
C VAL A 632 18.47 3.87 -6.57
N TYR A 633 17.35 4.18 -7.19
CA TYR A 633 16.74 3.36 -8.22
C TYR A 633 16.51 4.23 -9.46
N ASN A 634 16.85 3.72 -10.62
CA ASN A 634 16.51 4.38 -11.88
C ASN A 634 16.03 3.34 -12.88
N SER A 635 15.00 3.67 -13.64
CA SER A 635 14.53 2.85 -14.74
C SER A 635 14.09 3.71 -15.90
N ALA A 636 14.20 3.15 -17.11
CA ALA A 636 13.59 3.69 -18.29
C ALA A 636 12.74 2.61 -18.96
N GLN A 637 11.54 3.00 -19.38
CA GLN A 637 10.60 2.13 -20.05
C GLN A 637 9.94 2.85 -21.22
N TYR A 638 9.62 2.09 -22.26
CA TYR A 638 8.80 2.55 -23.38
C TYR A 638 7.38 2.05 -23.20
N THR A 639 6.42 2.77 -23.76
CA THR A 639 5.02 2.37 -23.78
C THR A 639 4.50 2.52 -25.20
N ILE A 640 3.96 1.43 -25.72
CA ILE A 640 3.32 1.38 -27.04
C ILE A 640 1.91 1.97 -26.90
N PRO A 641 1.46 2.87 -27.79
CA PRO A 641 0.10 3.38 -27.81
C PRO A 641 -0.92 2.24 -27.90
N THR A 642 -2.08 2.40 -27.27
CA THR A 642 -3.13 1.36 -27.30
C THR A 642 -3.73 1.22 -28.71
N ALA A 643 -4.35 0.08 -28.99
CA ALA A 643 -5.03 -0.13 -30.27
C ALA A 643 -6.08 0.96 -30.55
N ALA A 644 -6.91 1.31 -29.56
CA ALA A 644 -7.89 2.38 -29.66
C ALA A 644 -7.26 3.77 -29.93
N GLN A 645 -6.05 4.02 -29.44
CA GLN A 645 -5.31 5.25 -29.72
C GLN A 645 -4.75 5.30 -31.14
N LEU A 646 -4.52 4.15 -31.78
CA LEU A 646 -3.96 4.06 -33.14
C LEU A 646 -5.03 3.92 -34.23
N THR A 647 -6.21 3.39 -33.90
CA THR A 647 -7.27 3.14 -34.87
C THR A 647 -8.02 4.43 -35.23
N PRO A 648 -8.07 4.83 -36.51
CA PRO A 648 -8.55 6.16 -36.93
C PRO A 648 -10.08 6.33 -36.98
N TYR A 649 -10.86 5.36 -36.50
CA TYR A 649 -12.32 5.48 -36.49
C TYR A 649 -12.81 6.47 -35.43
N VAL A 650 -13.98 7.07 -35.69
CA VAL A 650 -14.63 7.99 -34.76
C VAL A 650 -15.70 7.25 -33.96
N ASP A 651 -15.52 7.21 -32.65
CA ASP A 651 -16.45 6.64 -31.68
C ASP A 651 -17.43 7.71 -31.17
N PHE A 652 -18.72 7.53 -31.41
CA PHE A 652 -19.82 8.41 -30.98
C PHE A 652 -20.64 7.86 -29.79
N VAL A 653 -20.05 6.95 -29.01
CA VAL A 653 -20.70 6.32 -27.85
C VAL A 653 -21.20 7.33 -26.83
N ASN A 654 -20.55 8.49 -26.70
CA ASN A 654 -21.09 9.62 -25.96
C ASN A 654 -21.52 10.71 -26.97
N PRO A 655 -22.76 11.22 -26.93
CA PRO A 655 -23.16 12.27 -27.86
C PRO A 655 -22.40 13.58 -27.68
N LEU A 656 -22.00 13.86 -26.45
CA LEU A 656 -21.28 15.07 -26.08
C LEU A 656 -19.77 14.92 -26.25
N ILE A 657 -19.25 13.70 -26.50
CA ILE A 657 -17.82 13.45 -26.65
C ILE A 657 -17.57 12.40 -27.74
N ALA A 658 -16.90 12.81 -28.83
CA ALA A 658 -16.46 11.90 -29.90
C ALA A 658 -14.95 11.62 -29.78
N TYR A 659 -14.55 10.35 -29.87
CA TYR A 659 -13.13 9.95 -29.82
C TYR A 659 -12.63 9.50 -31.17
N GLN A 660 -11.42 9.91 -31.56
CA GLN A 660 -10.76 9.47 -32.79
C GLN A 660 -9.30 9.12 -32.53
N GLY A 661 -8.88 7.90 -32.88
CA GLY A 661 -7.47 7.52 -32.77
C GLY A 661 -6.58 8.22 -33.79
N ASN A 662 -5.28 8.29 -33.48
CA ASN A 662 -4.26 8.87 -34.33
C ASN A 662 -3.22 7.79 -34.71
N PRO A 663 -3.21 7.33 -35.97
CA PRO A 663 -2.22 6.34 -36.42
C PRO A 663 -0.77 6.84 -36.31
N ASN A 664 -0.51 8.14 -36.28
CA ASN A 664 0.85 8.69 -36.30
C ASN A 664 1.52 8.74 -34.92
N LEU A 665 0.87 8.22 -33.87
CA LEU A 665 1.44 8.22 -32.53
C LEU A 665 2.74 7.44 -32.46
N LYS A 666 3.71 8.05 -31.79
CA LYS A 666 5.00 7.48 -31.40
C LYS A 666 4.90 6.87 -30.01
N ASN A 667 5.80 5.92 -29.74
CA ASN A 667 5.95 5.33 -28.42
C ASN A 667 6.39 6.37 -27.40
N SER A 668 5.78 6.33 -26.22
CA SER A 668 6.16 7.17 -25.09
C SER A 668 7.39 6.59 -24.40
N TRP A 669 8.28 7.45 -23.94
CA TRP A 669 9.45 7.08 -23.14
C TRP A 669 9.36 7.77 -21.78
N SER A 670 9.50 7.00 -20.71
CA SER A 670 9.56 7.54 -19.36
C SER A 670 10.82 7.10 -18.65
N ASN A 671 11.49 8.05 -17.99
CA ASN A 671 12.58 7.77 -17.06
C ASN A 671 12.12 8.10 -15.64
N ARG A 672 12.30 7.14 -14.73
CA ARG A 672 11.97 7.29 -13.32
C ARG A 672 13.23 7.16 -12.48
N THR A 673 13.51 8.18 -11.68
CA THR A 673 14.56 8.16 -10.64
C THR A 673 13.90 8.20 -9.27
N TYR A 674 14.28 7.27 -8.40
CA TYR A 674 13.87 7.24 -7.01
C TYR A 674 15.09 7.24 -6.10
N LEU A 675 15.22 8.28 -5.27
CA LEU A 675 16.22 8.41 -4.22
C LEU A 675 15.53 8.22 -2.88
N TYR A 676 16.15 7.45 -2.00
CA TYR A 676 15.64 7.21 -0.66
C TYR A 676 16.79 7.15 0.32
N PHE A 677 16.81 8.11 1.24
CA PHE A 677 17.76 8.15 2.33
C PHE A 677 17.03 7.88 3.63
N ASN A 678 17.57 6.99 4.47
CA ASN A 678 17.02 6.76 5.80
C ASN A 678 18.11 6.58 6.85
N ASN A 679 17.82 7.05 8.05
CA ASN A 679 18.62 6.82 9.24
C ASN A 679 17.74 6.42 10.43
N PHE A 680 18.12 5.36 11.13
CA PHE A 680 17.42 4.90 12.33
C PHE A 680 18.34 4.67 13.54
N ASN A 681 18.34 5.60 14.48
CA ASN A 681 19.05 5.45 15.73
C ASN A 681 18.11 4.96 16.84
N MET A 682 18.09 3.64 17.07
CA MET A 682 17.26 2.99 18.08
C MET A 682 17.53 3.50 19.49
N VAL A 683 18.80 3.73 19.81
CA VAL A 683 19.28 4.19 21.11
C VAL A 683 18.75 5.59 21.43
N LYS A 684 18.90 6.50 20.48
CA LYS A 684 18.40 7.86 20.63
C LYS A 684 16.91 7.94 20.34
N ASN A 685 16.23 6.83 20.00
CA ASN A 685 14.84 6.77 19.52
C ASN A 685 14.57 7.86 18.45
N ILE A 686 15.48 7.99 17.49
CA ILE A 686 15.38 8.93 16.37
C ILE A 686 15.32 8.12 15.08
N SER A 687 14.32 8.38 14.25
CA SER A 687 14.32 7.97 12.85
C SER A 687 14.12 9.19 11.97
N TYR A 688 14.71 9.18 10.78
CA TYR A 688 14.34 10.12 9.74
C TYR A 688 14.61 9.54 8.37
N TYR A 689 13.80 9.95 7.41
CA TYR A 689 13.95 9.57 6.03
C TYR A 689 13.63 10.75 5.12
N ALA A 690 14.19 10.69 3.93
CA ALA A 690 13.89 11.60 2.84
C ALA A 690 13.83 10.80 1.55
N ASN A 691 12.83 11.08 0.73
CA ASN A 691 12.64 10.44 -0.55
C ASN A 691 12.40 11.47 -1.65
N LEU A 692 12.91 11.17 -2.83
CA LEU A 692 12.70 11.97 -4.04
C LEU A 692 12.32 11.00 -5.16
N ASN A 693 11.16 11.19 -5.76
CA ASN A 693 10.75 10.53 -6.98
C ASN A 693 10.69 11.57 -8.10
N PHE A 694 11.48 11.36 -9.15
CA PHE A 694 11.48 12.19 -10.34
C PHE A 694 11.09 11.32 -11.54
N THR A 695 10.10 11.77 -12.30
CA THR A 695 9.69 11.14 -13.54
C THR A 695 9.74 12.18 -14.65
N TYR A 696 10.38 11.82 -15.76
CA TYR A 696 10.41 12.60 -16.99
C TYR A 696 9.72 11.81 -18.09
N GLY A 697 8.76 12.45 -18.76
CA GLY A 697 8.01 11.91 -19.90
C GLY A 697 8.43 12.56 -21.21
N ASN A 698 8.60 11.74 -22.24
CA ASN A 698 8.88 12.16 -23.61
C ASN A 698 7.94 11.44 -24.57
N ASN A 699 7.41 12.16 -25.55
CA ASN A 699 6.37 11.67 -26.46
C ASN A 699 5.17 11.07 -25.71
N ASP A 700 4.77 11.67 -24.59
CA ASP A 700 3.58 11.25 -23.87
C ASP A 700 2.36 11.43 -24.79
N VAL A 701 1.53 10.40 -24.90
CA VAL A 701 0.27 10.49 -25.65
C VAL A 701 -0.72 11.26 -24.79
N VAL A 702 -1.07 12.48 -25.21
CA VAL A 702 -2.03 13.35 -24.51
C VAL A 702 -3.29 13.55 -25.34
N ASN A 703 -4.41 13.85 -24.68
CA ASN A 703 -5.64 14.21 -25.38
C ASN A 703 -5.45 15.55 -26.10
N TYR A 704 -5.83 15.57 -27.38
CA TYR A 704 -6.02 16.76 -28.17
C TYR A 704 -7.52 16.94 -28.35
N SER A 705 -8.08 17.99 -27.73
CA SER A 705 -9.53 18.20 -27.78
C SER A 705 -9.92 19.55 -28.35
N TYR A 706 -11.04 19.59 -29.06
CA TYR A 706 -11.69 20.80 -29.54
C TYR A 706 -13.21 20.71 -29.39
N PHE A 707 -13.87 21.87 -29.32
CA PHE A 707 -15.31 21.95 -29.11
C PHE A 707 -15.97 22.58 -30.33
N ASP A 708 -17.15 22.10 -30.69
CA ASP A 708 -18.02 22.77 -31.68
C ASP A 708 -18.94 23.81 -31.01
N GLU A 709 -19.79 24.45 -31.82
CA GLU A 709 -20.72 25.48 -31.36
C GLU A 709 -21.76 24.95 -30.35
N SER A 710 -22.07 23.65 -30.38
CA SER A 710 -23.00 23.01 -29.45
C SER A 710 -22.36 22.59 -28.13
N GLY A 711 -21.05 22.77 -28.00
CA GLY A 711 -20.26 22.37 -26.85
C GLY A 711 -19.95 20.88 -26.81
N LYS A 712 -20.15 20.16 -27.91
CA LYS A 712 -19.71 18.79 -28.06
C LYS A 712 -18.18 18.76 -28.24
N GLN A 713 -17.55 17.85 -27.51
CA GLN A 713 -16.10 17.69 -27.49
C GLN A 713 -15.66 16.64 -28.51
N PHE A 714 -14.72 17.00 -29.36
CA PHE A 714 -13.98 16.05 -30.20
C PHE A 714 -12.61 15.82 -29.57
N VAL A 715 -12.23 14.55 -29.38
CA VAL A 715 -10.98 14.15 -28.73
C VAL A 715 -10.19 13.24 -29.66
N THR A 716 -8.98 13.66 -30.00
CA THR A 716 -7.95 12.79 -30.59
C THR A 716 -6.70 12.80 -29.70
N TYR A 717 -5.59 12.29 -30.20
CA TYR A 717 -4.36 12.09 -29.44
C TYR A 717 -3.16 12.69 -30.17
N GLU A 718 -2.25 13.31 -29.42
CA GLU A 718 -1.01 13.90 -29.94
C GLU A 718 0.15 13.58 -28.98
N ASN A 719 1.38 13.48 -29.50
CA ASN A 719 2.56 13.27 -28.66
C ASN A 719 3.09 14.61 -28.12
N VAL A 720 3.30 14.71 -26.82
CA VAL A 720 3.91 15.88 -26.18
C VAL A 720 5.12 15.48 -25.33
N SER A 721 6.16 16.31 -25.37
CA SER A 721 7.40 16.07 -24.62
C SER A 721 7.64 17.10 -23.53
N GLY A 722 8.31 16.64 -22.48
CA GLY A 722 8.79 17.49 -21.40
C GLY A 722 7.88 17.54 -20.17
N ASN A 723 6.88 16.67 -20.07
CA ASN A 723 6.10 16.48 -18.85
C ASN A 723 7.01 15.96 -17.72
N LYS A 724 6.79 16.49 -16.52
CA LYS A 724 7.64 16.19 -15.36
C LYS A 724 6.79 16.01 -14.13
N TYR A 725 7.18 15.02 -13.33
CA TYR A 725 6.64 14.81 -12.01
C TYR A 725 7.79 14.74 -11.00
N ILE A 726 7.72 15.58 -9.96
CA ILE A 726 8.64 15.53 -8.81
C ILE A 726 7.80 15.31 -7.56
N SER A 727 8.14 14.30 -6.78
CA SER A 727 7.61 14.11 -5.43
C SER A 727 8.76 14.07 -4.43
N LEU A 728 8.72 14.97 -3.45
CA LEU A 728 9.64 15.01 -2.33
C LEU A 728 8.86 14.63 -1.06
N GLY A 729 9.33 13.62 -0.35
CA GLY A 729 8.79 13.23 0.94
C GLY A 729 9.87 13.23 2.01
N GLY A 730 9.49 13.48 3.24
CA GLY A 730 10.38 13.39 4.38
C GLY A 730 9.60 13.23 5.68
N GLY A 731 10.21 12.51 6.62
CA GLY A 731 9.66 12.30 7.94
C GLY A 731 10.78 12.29 8.98
N PHE A 732 10.46 12.75 10.18
CA PHE A 732 11.33 12.66 11.34
C PHE A 732 10.49 12.17 12.51
N SER A 733 10.98 11.15 13.21
CA SER A 733 10.39 10.66 14.45
C SER A 733 11.39 10.78 15.58
N LYS A 734 10.95 11.34 16.71
CA LYS A 734 11.70 11.33 17.96
C LYS A 734 10.80 10.90 19.10
N THR A 735 11.21 9.87 19.82
CA THR A 735 10.53 9.46 21.06
C THR A 735 11.37 9.82 22.29
N PHE A 736 10.77 10.55 23.21
CA PHE A 736 11.27 10.81 24.55
C PHE A 736 10.56 9.89 25.53
N LYS A 737 11.29 9.26 26.44
CA LYS A 737 10.74 8.39 27.48
C LYS A 737 11.27 8.84 28.84
N TRP A 738 10.38 9.03 29.81
CA TRP A 738 10.76 9.35 31.19
C TRP A 738 9.73 8.76 32.17
N LYS A 739 10.21 7.96 33.13
CA LYS A 739 9.33 7.22 34.05
C LYS A 739 8.28 6.41 33.25
N GLU A 740 6.99 6.65 33.50
CA GLU A 740 5.85 6.02 32.81
C GLU A 740 5.38 6.79 31.56
N ASN A 741 6.05 7.89 31.20
CA ASN A 741 5.65 8.77 30.11
C ASN A 741 6.44 8.47 28.85
N LYS A 742 5.74 8.57 27.71
CA LYS A 742 6.29 8.48 26.36
C LYS A 742 5.74 9.65 25.54
N LEU A 743 6.61 10.46 24.95
CA LEU A 743 6.26 11.51 24.01
C LEU A 743 6.94 11.24 22.68
N THR A 744 6.17 11.04 21.63
CA THR A 744 6.67 10.87 20.27
C THR A 744 6.27 12.07 19.42
N LEU A 745 7.23 12.69 18.75
CA LEU A 745 7.04 13.78 17.80
C LEU A 745 7.33 13.27 16.39
N ASN A 746 6.36 13.43 15.48
CA ASN A 746 6.44 12.92 14.11
C ASN A 746 6.06 14.01 13.06
N PRO A 747 6.88 15.05 12.86
CA PRO A 747 6.72 15.93 11.71
C PRO A 747 6.97 15.18 10.39
N ARG A 748 6.08 15.42 9.42
CA ARG A 748 6.14 14.90 8.06
C ARG A 748 6.00 16.03 7.06
N PHE A 749 6.66 15.91 5.93
CA PHE A 749 6.54 16.83 4.82
C PHE A 749 6.42 16.04 3.53
N ASN A 750 5.39 16.33 2.75
CA ASN A 750 5.26 15.80 1.40
C ASN A 750 4.98 16.95 0.46
N MET A 751 5.66 16.97 -0.68
CA MET A 751 5.47 17.90 -1.77
C MET A 751 5.38 17.13 -3.07
N SER A 752 4.42 17.47 -3.92
CA SER A 752 4.42 17.06 -5.31
C SER A 752 4.37 18.28 -6.22
N TYR A 753 5.04 18.15 -7.36
CA TYR A 753 5.07 19.12 -8.45
C TYR A 753 4.80 18.36 -9.74
N ASN A 754 3.78 18.80 -10.47
CA ASN A 754 3.41 18.26 -11.76
C ASN A 754 3.51 19.40 -12.77
N TYR A 755 4.35 19.19 -13.78
CA TYR A 755 4.39 20.04 -14.97
C TYR A 755 3.79 19.26 -16.12
N ASN A 756 2.63 19.73 -16.59
CA ASN A 756 1.89 19.10 -17.68
C ASN A 756 1.81 20.06 -18.87
N ARG A 757 2.01 19.50 -20.05
CA ARG A 757 1.72 20.14 -21.33
C ARG A 757 0.65 19.31 -22.03
N GLY A 758 -0.34 19.98 -22.60
CA GLY A 758 -1.43 19.33 -23.31
C GLY A 758 -2.17 20.29 -24.21
N PHE A 759 -3.28 19.83 -24.76
CA PHE A 759 -4.13 20.63 -25.65
C PHE A 759 -5.57 20.66 -25.15
N ILE A 760 -6.16 21.84 -25.18
CA ILE A 760 -7.59 22.03 -24.96
C ILE A 760 -8.10 23.10 -25.90
N ASN A 761 -9.25 22.85 -26.51
CA ASN A 761 -9.77 23.66 -27.60
C ASN A 761 -8.76 23.93 -28.73
N ALA A 762 -8.00 22.92 -29.13
CA ALA A 762 -6.88 23.01 -30.09
C ALA A 762 -5.73 23.98 -29.70
N VAL A 763 -5.76 24.54 -28.49
CA VAL A 763 -4.70 25.43 -27.97
C VAL A 763 -3.82 24.66 -26.99
N GLN A 764 -2.51 24.80 -27.15
CA GLN A 764 -1.56 24.19 -26.23
C GLN A 764 -1.54 24.96 -24.91
N TYR A 765 -1.63 24.24 -23.79
CA TYR A 765 -1.49 24.82 -22.45
C TYR A 765 -0.29 24.22 -21.70
N THR A 766 0.17 24.94 -20.69
CA THR A 766 1.03 24.40 -19.63
C THR A 766 0.36 24.57 -18.27
N SER A 767 0.54 23.60 -17.39
CA SER A 767 0.05 23.63 -16.01
C SER A 767 1.16 23.26 -15.05
N ASP A 768 1.44 24.18 -14.13
CA ASP A 768 2.40 24.03 -13.03
C ASP A 768 1.61 23.82 -11.74
N SER A 769 1.45 22.56 -11.34
CA SER A 769 0.63 22.17 -10.19
C SER A 769 1.48 21.72 -9.03
N TYR A 770 1.32 22.37 -7.88
CA TYR A 770 2.02 22.08 -6.63
C TYR A 770 1.03 21.60 -5.57
N SER A 771 1.41 20.56 -4.83
CA SER A 771 0.69 20.10 -3.64
C SER A 771 1.66 20.02 -2.47
N LEU A 772 1.39 20.80 -1.42
CA LEU A 772 2.17 20.82 -0.18
C LEU A 772 1.34 20.20 0.94
N ASN A 773 1.85 19.15 1.58
CA ASN A 773 1.15 18.42 2.64
C ASN A 773 2.02 18.26 3.89
N PRO A 774 2.48 19.35 4.55
CA PRO A 774 3.08 19.25 5.87
C PRO A 774 2.08 18.69 6.88
N GLY A 775 2.59 17.85 7.77
CA GLY A 775 1.81 17.34 8.89
C GLY A 775 2.66 17.22 10.14
N PHE A 776 2.00 17.28 11.28
CA PHE A 776 2.63 17.11 12.57
C PHE A 776 1.75 16.21 13.44
N ASN A 777 2.28 15.06 13.81
CA ASN A 777 1.61 14.16 14.75
C ASN A 777 2.40 14.13 16.06
N VAL A 778 1.68 14.20 17.16
CA VAL A 778 2.24 14.01 18.50
C VAL A 778 1.53 12.83 19.14
N THR A 779 2.26 11.98 19.84
CA THR A 779 1.69 10.94 20.70
C THR A 779 2.25 11.12 22.09
N TYR A 780 1.39 11.45 23.05
CA TYR A 780 1.73 11.46 24.46
C TYR A 780 1.00 10.32 25.18
N GLU A 781 1.75 9.47 25.84
CA GLU A 781 1.23 8.29 26.53
C GLU A 781 1.75 8.26 27.96
N ILE A 782 0.83 8.07 28.90
CA ILE A 782 1.14 7.67 30.27
C ILE A 782 0.66 6.24 30.41
N LYS A 783 1.60 5.34 30.68
CA LYS A 783 1.36 3.91 30.75
C LYS A 783 0.13 3.57 31.59
N ASP A 784 -0.77 2.77 31.00
CA ASP A 784 -2.00 2.24 31.62
C ASP A 784 -2.99 3.30 32.15
N LYS A 785 -2.84 4.57 31.73
CA LYS A 785 -3.67 5.69 32.21
C LYS A 785 -4.29 6.49 31.08
N ILE A 786 -3.47 7.05 30.18
CA ILE A 786 -3.96 7.97 29.15
C ILE A 786 -3.06 7.95 27.92
N THR A 787 -3.69 8.05 26.74
CA THR A 787 -3.02 8.28 25.47
C THR A 787 -3.68 9.47 24.78
N VAL A 788 -2.90 10.47 24.40
CA VAL A 788 -3.33 11.68 23.71
C VAL A 788 -2.57 11.78 22.39
N LYS A 789 -3.29 11.87 21.27
CA LYS A 789 -2.70 11.99 19.93
C LYS A 789 -3.30 13.17 19.17
N PRO A 790 -2.80 14.40 19.39
CA PRO A 790 -3.15 15.49 18.51
C PRO A 790 -2.38 15.36 17.19
N SER A 791 -3.06 15.65 16.09
CA SER A 791 -2.41 15.80 14.79
C SER A 791 -2.96 16.98 14.01
N TYR A 792 -2.11 17.55 13.19
CA TYR A 792 -2.46 18.60 12.26
C TYR A 792 -1.89 18.27 10.89
N THR A 793 -2.69 18.41 9.84
CA THR A 793 -2.24 18.30 8.45
C THR A 793 -2.80 19.49 7.66
N LEU A 794 -1.94 20.13 6.88
CA LEU A 794 -2.30 21.20 5.95
C LEU A 794 -2.00 20.71 4.54
N GLY A 795 -3.02 20.52 3.72
CA GLY A 795 -2.89 20.26 2.29
C GLY A 795 -3.14 21.55 1.51
N TYR A 796 -2.10 22.14 0.92
CA TYR A 796 -2.20 23.34 0.09
C TYR A 796 -1.88 23.00 -1.35
N ASN A 797 -2.89 23.11 -2.21
CA ASN A 797 -2.79 22.84 -3.64
C ASN A 797 -2.91 24.16 -4.39
N PHE A 798 -2.01 24.41 -5.33
CA PHE A 798 -2.12 25.52 -6.25
C PHE A 798 -1.61 25.13 -7.63
N SER A 799 -2.30 25.64 -8.65
CA SER A 799 -1.99 25.39 -10.04
C SER A 799 -1.96 26.72 -10.76
N ASP A 800 -0.83 27.02 -11.40
CA ASP A 800 -0.68 28.14 -12.31
C ASP A 800 -0.85 27.62 -13.75
N TYR A 801 -1.57 28.39 -14.57
CA TYR A 801 -1.97 28.00 -15.91
C TYR A 801 -1.54 29.04 -16.94
N THR A 802 -1.11 28.58 -18.11
CA THR A 802 -0.89 29.44 -19.28
C THR A 802 -1.94 29.15 -20.35
N ASN A 803 -2.35 30.20 -21.10
CA ASN A 803 -3.33 30.12 -22.17
C ASN A 803 -4.75 29.70 -21.73
N TYR A 804 -5.18 30.15 -20.54
CA TYR A 804 -6.55 30.01 -20.03
C TYR A 804 -7.07 31.36 -19.50
N ASP A 805 -8.40 31.50 -19.47
CA ASP A 805 -9.08 32.64 -18.81
C ASP A 805 -8.79 32.74 -17.31
N ILE A 806 -8.48 31.61 -16.66
CA ILE A 806 -8.11 31.55 -15.24
C ILE A 806 -6.62 31.22 -15.12
N GLY A 807 -5.81 32.22 -14.74
CA GLY A 807 -4.36 32.06 -14.63
C GLY A 807 -3.87 31.30 -13.39
N ARG A 808 -4.70 31.18 -12.33
CA ARG A 808 -4.33 30.49 -11.09
C ARG A 808 -5.56 29.96 -10.34
N VAL A 809 -5.44 28.76 -9.79
CA VAL A 809 -6.41 28.17 -8.85
C VAL A 809 -5.68 27.67 -7.61
N GLU A 810 -6.24 27.92 -6.43
CA GLU A 810 -5.67 27.45 -5.18
C GLU A 810 -6.75 26.94 -4.21
N ALA A 811 -6.40 25.95 -3.41
CA ALA A 811 -7.23 25.40 -2.35
C ALA A 811 -6.36 24.88 -1.20
N ALA A 812 -6.69 25.30 0.01
CA ALA A 812 -6.17 24.76 1.25
C ALA A 812 -7.22 23.85 1.92
N ASN A 813 -6.80 22.66 2.33
CA ASN A 813 -7.51 21.76 3.22
C ASN A 813 -6.73 21.66 4.54
N GLN A 814 -7.41 21.81 5.68
CA GLN A 814 -6.80 21.68 7.00
C GLN A 814 -7.56 20.63 7.79
N ILE A 815 -6.81 19.73 8.42
CA ILE A 815 -7.35 18.68 9.27
C ILE A 815 -6.66 18.77 10.62
N LEU A 816 -7.43 19.08 11.65
CA LEU A 816 -7.01 19.00 13.05
C LEU A 816 -7.69 17.79 13.68
N LYS A 817 -6.93 16.86 14.23
CA LYS A 817 -7.44 15.67 14.90
C LYS A 817 -6.95 15.61 16.34
N LEU A 818 -7.79 15.13 17.24
CA LEU A 818 -7.45 14.83 18.63
C LEU A 818 -8.06 13.49 19.02
N GLU A 819 -7.20 12.48 19.20
CA GLU A 819 -7.60 11.21 19.79
C GLU A 819 -7.19 11.17 21.26
N LEU A 820 -8.14 10.81 22.13
CA LEU A 820 -7.94 10.75 23.58
C LEU A 820 -8.48 9.45 24.16
N THR A 821 -7.58 8.55 24.55
CA THR A 821 -7.91 7.29 25.23
C THR A 821 -7.64 7.40 26.73
N ASN A 822 -8.63 7.09 27.55
CA ASN A 822 -8.48 6.99 29.00
C ASN A 822 -8.68 5.55 29.46
N TYR A 823 -7.77 5.06 30.31
CA TYR A 823 -7.81 3.74 30.92
C TYR A 823 -8.13 3.88 32.41
N ILE A 824 -9.29 3.38 32.81
CA ILE A 824 -9.80 3.47 34.17
C ILE A 824 -9.87 2.05 34.77
N PHE A 825 -9.72 1.92 36.09
CA PHE A 825 -9.77 0.65 36.84
C PHE A 825 -8.83 -0.44 36.29
N LYS A 826 -7.52 -0.15 36.17
CA LYS A 826 -6.51 -1.08 35.63
C LYS A 826 -6.93 -1.60 34.23
N THR A 827 -7.33 -0.68 33.36
CA THR A 827 -7.73 -0.91 31.96
C THR A 827 -9.00 -1.74 31.75
N LYS A 828 -9.82 -1.97 32.79
CA LYS A 828 -11.11 -2.66 32.61
C LYS A 828 -12.15 -1.77 31.95
N LEU A 829 -12.11 -0.48 32.26
CA LEU A 829 -12.97 0.53 31.64
C LEU A 829 -12.10 1.40 30.74
N VAL A 830 -12.47 1.52 29.47
CA VAL A 830 -11.75 2.30 28.47
C VAL A 830 -12.70 3.31 27.87
N PHE A 831 -12.37 4.59 28.01
CA PHE A 831 -13.14 5.68 27.42
C PHE A 831 -12.37 6.28 26.26
N GLY A 832 -12.99 6.32 25.09
CA GLY A 832 -12.37 6.78 23.87
C GLY A 832 -13.07 7.97 23.23
N ASN A 833 -12.28 8.94 22.79
CA ASN A 833 -12.77 10.10 22.03
C ASN A 833 -11.89 10.33 20.80
N ASP A 834 -12.53 10.51 19.66
CA ASP A 834 -11.90 10.87 18.40
C ASP A 834 -12.61 12.11 17.86
N PHE A 835 -11.92 13.25 17.90
CA PHE A 835 -12.41 14.53 17.40
C PHE A 835 -11.60 14.96 16.19
N GLU A 836 -12.29 15.39 15.14
CA GLU A 836 -11.72 15.89 13.90
C GLU A 836 -12.43 17.20 13.52
N TYR A 837 -11.64 18.22 13.21
CA TYR A 837 -12.10 19.41 12.52
C TYR A 837 -11.47 19.43 11.14
N ASN A 838 -12.31 19.56 10.11
CA ASN A 838 -11.87 19.62 8.72
C ASN A 838 -12.43 20.89 8.08
N THR A 839 -11.58 21.63 7.39
CA THR A 839 -11.98 22.81 6.63
C THR A 839 -11.32 22.82 5.26
N THR A 840 -12.09 23.21 4.24
CA THR A 840 -11.61 23.39 2.88
C THR A 840 -11.96 24.80 2.41
N SER A 841 -10.96 25.51 1.94
CA SER A 841 -11.09 26.86 1.39
C SER A 841 -11.55 26.85 -0.07
N ASN A 842 -12.05 27.99 -0.55
CA ASN A 842 -12.41 28.25 -1.94
C ASN A 842 -13.49 27.33 -2.54
N ILE A 843 -14.34 26.67 -1.76
CA ILE A 843 -15.46 25.84 -2.27
C ILE A 843 -16.60 26.72 -2.82
N ALA A 844 -17.28 26.25 -3.88
CA ALA A 844 -18.44 26.88 -4.48
C ALA A 844 -19.61 27.10 -3.50
N PRO A 845 -20.48 28.11 -3.73
CA PRO A 845 -21.70 28.32 -2.95
C PRO A 845 -22.61 27.09 -2.96
N GLY A 846 -23.20 26.76 -1.81
CA GLY A 846 -24.08 25.59 -1.64
C GLY A 846 -23.40 24.37 -1.01
N PHE A 847 -22.07 24.35 -0.90
CA PHE A 847 -21.32 23.34 -0.15
C PHE A 847 -20.84 23.91 1.20
N LYS A 848 -20.90 23.10 2.25
CA LYS A 848 -20.36 23.49 3.56
C LYS A 848 -18.82 23.45 3.54
N ARG A 849 -18.19 24.51 4.03
CA ARG A 849 -16.72 24.67 3.98
C ARG A 849 -16.00 23.90 5.08
N ASP A 850 -16.65 23.68 6.21
CA ASP A 850 -16.07 23.02 7.38
C ASP A 850 -17.07 22.14 8.13
N PHE A 851 -16.53 21.18 8.87
CA PHE A 851 -17.32 20.35 9.76
C PHE A 851 -16.51 19.87 10.96
N TYR A 852 -17.25 19.60 12.04
CA TYR A 852 -16.75 18.88 13.20
C TYR A 852 -17.22 17.44 13.14
N PHE A 853 -16.34 16.51 13.43
CA PHE A 853 -16.64 15.10 13.49
C PHE A 853 -16.15 14.55 14.81
N TRP A 854 -17.07 14.04 15.63
CA TRP A 854 -16.75 13.55 16.96
C TRP A 854 -17.33 12.16 17.15
N ASN A 855 -16.47 11.19 17.34
CA ASN A 855 -16.85 9.86 17.78
C ASN A 855 -16.48 9.69 19.25
N THR A 856 -17.34 9.02 20.01
CA THR A 856 -17.03 8.63 21.40
C THR A 856 -17.41 7.17 21.66
N SER A 857 -16.69 6.51 22.55
CA SER A 857 -16.97 5.11 22.91
C SER A 857 -16.58 4.80 24.35
N LEU A 858 -17.30 3.84 24.94
CA LEU A 858 -17.05 3.32 26.27
C LEU A 858 -17.02 1.80 26.21
N GLY A 859 -15.87 1.21 26.54
CA GLY A 859 -15.66 -0.23 26.59
C GLY A 859 -15.45 -0.72 28.03
N TYR A 860 -16.12 -1.80 28.40
CA TYR A 860 -15.92 -2.48 29.68
C TYR A 860 -15.58 -3.95 29.48
N SER A 861 -14.37 -4.35 29.89
CA SER A 861 -13.88 -5.73 29.84
C SER A 861 -14.10 -6.44 31.17
N PHE A 862 -14.75 -7.61 31.12
CA PHE A 862 -15.11 -8.44 32.28
C PHE A 862 -14.81 -9.91 32.02
N PHE A 863 -15.10 -10.78 33.00
CA PHE A 863 -14.84 -12.22 32.93
C PHE A 863 -13.38 -12.56 32.57
N LYS A 864 -12.43 -12.11 33.40
CA LYS A 864 -10.98 -12.22 33.14
C LYS A 864 -10.57 -11.65 31.75
N LYS A 865 -11.21 -10.56 31.32
CA LYS A 865 -11.03 -9.87 30.02
C LYS A 865 -11.41 -10.71 28.79
N GLN A 866 -12.13 -11.82 28.96
CA GLN A 866 -12.63 -12.64 27.85
C GLN A 866 -13.84 -11.99 27.16
N LEU A 867 -14.63 -11.20 27.90
CA LEU A 867 -15.78 -10.49 27.37
C LEU A 867 -15.54 -8.99 27.43
N THR A 868 -15.92 -8.27 26.39
CA THR A 868 -15.90 -6.79 26.34
C THR A 868 -17.22 -6.27 25.80
N ALA A 869 -17.94 -5.52 26.62
CA ALA A 869 -19.12 -4.77 26.20
C ALA A 869 -18.69 -3.36 25.79
N LYS A 870 -19.21 -2.85 24.67
CA LYS A 870 -18.85 -1.55 24.10
C LYS A 870 -20.12 -0.80 23.73
N VAL A 871 -20.20 0.48 24.12
CA VAL A 871 -21.14 1.44 23.55
C VAL A 871 -20.34 2.44 22.73
N LYS A 872 -20.78 2.69 21.49
CA LYS A 872 -20.18 3.66 20.57
C LYS A 872 -21.24 4.64 20.12
N VAL A 873 -20.87 5.92 20.05
CA VAL A 873 -21.63 6.97 19.36
C VAL A 873 -20.77 7.46 18.20
N TYR A 874 -21.26 7.23 16.99
CA TYR A 874 -20.65 7.73 15.77
C TYR A 874 -21.26 9.09 15.42
N ASP A 875 -20.43 10.08 15.07
CA ASP A 875 -20.83 11.45 14.73
C ASP A 875 -21.80 12.08 15.75
N VAL A 876 -21.33 12.28 16.98
CA VAL A 876 -22.10 12.88 18.10
C VAL A 876 -22.76 14.19 17.69
N LEU A 877 -22.05 15.01 16.92
CA LEU A 877 -22.48 16.34 16.48
C LEU A 877 -23.42 16.30 15.26
N ASN A 878 -23.56 15.15 14.60
CA ASN A 878 -24.32 14.99 13.35
C ASN A 878 -23.93 16.00 12.26
N GLN A 879 -22.63 16.32 12.18
CA GLN A 879 -22.09 17.31 11.25
C GLN A 879 -21.20 16.68 10.19
N ASN A 880 -21.03 15.35 10.21
CA ASN A 880 -20.25 14.63 9.22
C ASN A 880 -20.71 14.97 7.80
N GLN A 881 -19.80 15.45 6.97
CA GLN A 881 -19.99 15.70 5.54
C GLN A 881 -18.75 15.29 4.76
N SER A 882 -18.91 15.05 3.45
CA SER A 882 -17.80 14.68 2.56
C SER A 882 -17.77 15.62 1.36
N VAL A 883 -17.43 16.88 1.63
CA VAL A 883 -17.17 17.88 0.59
C VAL A 883 -15.68 17.87 0.25
N ARG A 884 -15.34 17.84 -1.04
CA ARG A 884 -13.97 18.02 -1.52
C ARG A 884 -13.93 18.86 -2.78
N ARG A 885 -12.83 19.60 -2.96
CA ARG A 885 -12.47 20.21 -4.25
C ARG A 885 -11.34 19.43 -4.89
N THR A 886 -11.50 19.07 -6.16
CA THR A 886 -10.44 18.50 -7.01
C THR A 886 -10.03 19.55 -8.03
N ILE A 887 -8.73 19.75 -8.23
CA ILE A 887 -8.18 20.66 -9.24
C ILE A 887 -7.43 19.81 -10.26
N THR A 888 -7.71 20.01 -11.54
CA THR A 888 -7.05 19.34 -12.66
C THR A 888 -6.46 20.38 -13.62
N PRO A 889 -5.70 19.95 -14.64
CA PRO A 889 -5.16 20.88 -15.63
C PRO A 889 -6.22 21.69 -16.40
N THR A 890 -7.46 21.20 -16.49
CA THR A 890 -8.51 21.77 -17.37
C THR A 890 -9.80 22.13 -16.65
N ASN A 891 -9.93 21.83 -15.35
CA ASN A 891 -11.13 22.12 -14.57
C ASN A 891 -10.86 22.07 -13.06
N PHE A 892 -11.76 22.66 -12.28
CA PHE A 892 -11.94 22.30 -10.88
C PHE A 892 -13.35 21.72 -10.66
N GLU A 893 -13.47 20.85 -9.66
CA GLU A 893 -14.71 20.17 -9.30
C GLU A 893 -14.91 20.21 -7.79
N ASP A 894 -16.07 20.70 -7.35
CA ASP A 894 -16.57 20.52 -5.98
C ASP A 894 -17.56 19.37 -5.94
N ARG A 895 -17.36 18.44 -5.00
CA ARG A 895 -18.18 17.24 -4.89
C ARG A 895 -18.56 16.94 -3.45
N GLU A 896 -19.84 16.65 -3.25
CA GLU A 896 -20.42 16.12 -2.01
C GLU A 896 -20.91 14.69 -2.27
N ASP A 897 -20.58 13.76 -1.37
CA ASP A 897 -20.98 12.36 -1.46
C ASP A 897 -21.83 11.93 -0.24
N LEU A 898 -22.71 10.93 -0.45
CA LEU A 898 -23.41 10.22 0.62
C LEU A 898 -22.40 9.57 1.57
N ILE A 899 -22.64 9.75 2.87
CA ILE A 899 -21.83 9.14 3.92
C ILE A 899 -22.71 8.69 5.08
N LEU A 900 -22.14 7.79 5.89
CA LEU A 900 -22.75 7.33 7.13
C LEU A 900 -22.90 8.50 8.12
N ARG A 901 -24.11 8.69 8.63
CA ARG A 901 -24.45 9.72 9.63
C ARG A 901 -24.47 9.14 11.05
N ARG A 902 -24.88 9.96 12.02
CA ARG A 902 -24.94 9.61 13.44
C ARG A 902 -25.64 8.29 13.72
N TYR A 903 -25.04 7.44 14.53
CA TYR A 903 -25.69 6.28 15.12
C TYR A 903 -25.09 5.93 16.49
N ILE A 904 -25.88 5.25 17.31
CA ILE A 904 -25.43 4.68 18.59
C ILE A 904 -25.45 3.16 18.46
N MET A 905 -24.38 2.48 18.88
CA MET A 905 -24.27 1.04 18.77
C MET A 905 -23.78 0.43 20.08
N PHE A 906 -24.43 -0.64 20.50
CA PHE A 906 -23.92 -1.55 21.52
C PHE A 906 -23.32 -2.77 20.84
N SER A 907 -22.14 -3.20 21.28
CA SER A 907 -21.57 -4.47 20.86
C SER A 907 -20.93 -5.25 22.01
N LEU A 908 -20.95 -6.57 21.87
CA LEU A 908 -20.34 -7.52 22.78
C LEU A 908 -19.33 -8.35 22.00
N THR A 909 -18.09 -8.38 22.48
CA THR A 909 -17.03 -9.23 21.93
C THR A 909 -16.62 -10.28 22.97
N MET A 910 -16.53 -11.53 22.51
CA MET A 910 -16.03 -12.68 23.24
C MET A 910 -14.71 -13.16 22.64
N LYS A 911 -13.72 -13.42 23.49
CA LYS A 911 -12.39 -13.94 23.15
C LYS A 911 -12.13 -15.22 23.95
N LEU A 912 -11.97 -16.33 23.25
CA LEU A 912 -11.65 -17.64 23.84
C LEU A 912 -10.34 -18.13 23.24
N ASN A 913 -9.23 -17.76 23.89
CA ASN A 913 -7.89 -18.15 23.48
C ASN A 913 -7.36 -19.23 24.41
N LYS A 914 -7.17 -20.45 23.88
CA LYS A 914 -6.61 -21.59 24.62
C LYS A 914 -5.36 -22.09 23.92
N PHE A 915 -4.20 -21.86 24.54
CA PHE A 915 -2.90 -22.32 24.07
C PHE A 915 -2.25 -23.25 25.09
N ALA A 916 -1.48 -24.23 24.61
CA ALA A 916 -0.64 -25.06 25.47
C ALA A 916 0.33 -24.19 26.29
N GLY A 917 0.48 -24.50 27.58
CA GLY A 917 1.36 -23.76 28.49
C GLY A 917 0.74 -22.55 29.20
N LYS A 918 -0.51 -22.15 28.89
CA LYS A 918 -1.28 -21.24 29.77
C LYS A 918 -1.65 -22.02 31.03
N LYS A 919 -0.85 -21.92 32.10
CA LYS A 919 -1.34 -22.27 33.44
C LYS A 919 -2.52 -21.34 33.71
N THR A 920 -3.72 -21.89 33.65
CA THR A 920 -4.92 -21.24 34.17
C THR A 920 -4.68 -21.08 35.66
N GLU A 921 -4.25 -19.90 36.11
CA GLU A 921 -4.31 -19.58 37.53
C GLU A 921 -5.79 -19.52 37.92
N ALA A 922 -6.27 -20.67 38.41
CA ALA A 922 -7.40 -20.78 39.28
C ALA A 922 -6.87 -20.58 40.70
N LYS A 923 -7.07 -19.36 41.23
CA LYS A 923 -7.42 -19.09 42.63
C LYS A 923 -8.09 -17.72 42.69
#